data_AF-K2HEH6-F1
#
_entry.id   AF-K2HEH6-F1
#
_cell.length_a   1.000
_cell.length_b   1.000
_cell.length_c   1.000
_cell.angle_alpha   90.00
_cell.angle_beta   90.00
_cell.angle_gamma   90.00
#
_symmetry.space_group_name_H-M   'P 1'
#
loop_
_entity.id
_entity.type
_entity.pdbx_description
1 polymer ?
#
loop_
_entity_poly.entity_id
_entity_poly.type
_entity_poly.pdbx_seq_one_letter_code
_entity_poly.pdbx_strand_id
1 'polypeptide(L)'
;MASSTQAGAFQAGRITAVLGPTNTGKTHYAIERMLGYRTGVIGLPLRLLAREVYDRIVAARGPSVVALVTGEERIVPERTQYWVCTVEAMPEGMGADFLAVDEIQLCADPERGHVFTDRLLRSRGTHETLFLGAETMRGAIAALVPQAQFLRRERFSTLMYTGSRKISRMRPRSAIVGFSVENVYAIAELIRRQKGGAAVVMGALSPRTRNAQVDMYQNGDVDFLVATDAIGMGLNLDIDHVAFSGTTKFDGRRMRPLMPNELAQIAGRAGRYMQDGTFGVTGEAAPLDEDVVEAITEHRFAPLKVLQWRNAALQFGTPEALIASLEARSDDERLARARESDDLAALKTLAALPAIRDACRQAPATRLLWDVCRIPDFRGISAGEHAGMLERIFGFLNEWGRVPDDWLARQVKRIDRTDGDIDALSKRLAYIRTWTYVAQRKGWVDDESHWRGATRAVEDRLSDALHQALTQRFVDRRTSVLLRRLKQKESLVADVNDKGEVSVEGQLLGRLEGFRFRADPNATGDEAKTLRQASVASLAPQFHLRSDRFYNAPDTEIDVTEQGGLMWGTDAVGRLTRGDDPLKPGIVAFVDDEAGGEVAEKVRRRLQHFVDRRIAALFEPLLTLRGDEALTGLARGFAFSMVEHFGILPRDAVAQEVKDLDQDARAALRKHGLRFGQYTIFLPALLKPAPTRLRMVLWGLSRGLDTLPEAPPPGLVTIPVDADAPEGTYAMAGYRAVGTRAIRIDMLERLADMIRAENSRGGFEAKADMLSITGMTLDQFAGLMEGLGYRAEKGERPKAKPVKASDAKATDIPDPGPGPGPAEPPAPPGPPGDTPGEAPDEGPSPPPGGPDIGPEIDPPVGPDTGPDVPPPADTPVLSVPEADPVAAVTDADVAAATDAEPVEAAVAVKDGDGSVAAATDANAAPAAVETFYTFTWAPPRRNRGPRPDADGRGDSQRGPRGDKPQRKGKRPPKAEDKPQQAASHSAQPPRREKAIDPDNPFAAALMGLKGGS
;
A
#
# COMPACT_ATOMS: atom_id res chain seq x y z
N MET A 1 -23.60 10.03 -85.10
CA MET A 1 -22.87 11.17 -85.70
C MET A 1 -22.15 11.90 -84.58
N ALA A 2 -21.01 12.53 -84.84
CA ALA A 2 -20.26 13.25 -83.80
C ALA A 2 -20.88 14.62 -83.49
N SER A 3 -20.86 15.01 -82.22
CA SER A 3 -20.95 16.41 -81.81
C SER A 3 -19.92 16.64 -80.71
N SER A 4 -18.93 17.47 -81.00
CA SER A 4 -17.78 17.73 -80.13
C SER A 4 -18.01 19.02 -79.34
N THR A 5 -18.24 18.92 -78.04
CA THR A 5 -18.17 20.08 -77.14
C THR A 5 -16.85 20.00 -76.37
N GLN A 6 -15.89 20.86 -76.73
CA GLN A 6 -14.60 20.93 -76.04
C GLN A 6 -14.77 21.54 -74.63
N ALA A 7 -14.84 20.68 -73.62
CA ALA A 7 -14.48 21.10 -72.27
C ALA A 7 -12.95 21.33 -72.24
N GLY A 8 -12.51 22.46 -71.68
CA GLY A 8 -11.10 22.85 -71.71
C GLY A 8 -10.19 21.81 -71.05
N ALA A 9 -9.17 21.35 -71.76
CA ALA A 9 -8.18 20.42 -71.25
C ALA A 9 -7.26 21.12 -70.24
N PHE A 10 -7.68 21.15 -68.97
CA PHE A 10 -6.78 21.44 -67.85
C PHE A 10 -5.58 20.48 -67.94
N GLN A 11 -4.37 21.04 -67.87
CA GLN A 11 -3.14 20.27 -67.89
C GLN A 11 -3.07 19.42 -66.60
N ALA A 12 -3.50 18.16 -66.69
CA ALA A 12 -3.83 17.37 -65.52
C ALA A 12 -2.63 17.17 -64.58
N GLY A 13 -2.77 17.63 -63.34
CA GLY A 13 -1.78 17.46 -62.27
C GLY A 13 -1.41 15.99 -62.05
N ARG A 14 -0.17 15.74 -61.62
CA ARG A 14 0.37 14.39 -61.46
C ARG A 14 -0.44 13.62 -60.42
N ILE A 15 -0.98 12.46 -60.80
CA ILE A 15 -1.64 11.53 -59.88
C ILE A 15 -0.66 10.43 -59.49
N THR A 16 -0.43 10.23 -58.19
CA THR A 16 0.46 9.18 -57.66
C THR A 16 -0.20 8.42 -56.51
N ALA A 17 -0.32 7.11 -56.64
CA ALA A 17 -0.69 6.21 -55.55
C ALA A 17 0.58 5.76 -54.79
N VAL A 18 0.70 6.18 -53.53
CA VAL A 18 1.78 5.78 -52.61
C VAL A 18 1.27 4.62 -51.75
N LEU A 19 1.69 3.40 -52.08
CA LEU A 19 1.11 2.18 -51.52
C LEU A 19 2.12 1.37 -50.71
N GLY A 20 1.66 0.79 -49.59
CA GLY A 20 2.47 -0.04 -48.71
C GLY A 20 1.79 -0.31 -47.35
N PRO A 21 2.36 -1.16 -46.49
CA PRO A 21 1.83 -1.48 -45.16
C PRO A 21 1.78 -0.27 -44.19
N THR A 22 1.37 -0.50 -42.95
CA THR A 22 1.52 0.45 -41.83
C THR A 22 3.01 0.60 -41.42
N ASN A 23 3.37 1.64 -40.65
CA ASN A 23 4.76 1.99 -40.31
C ASN A 23 5.70 2.17 -41.54
N THR A 24 5.25 2.96 -42.52
CA THR A 24 5.93 3.23 -43.82
C THR A 24 6.14 4.73 -44.12
N GLY A 25 5.73 5.63 -43.23
CA GLY A 25 5.89 7.08 -43.39
C GLY A 25 5.14 7.72 -44.56
N LYS A 26 4.08 7.08 -45.11
CA LYS A 26 3.29 7.62 -46.24
C LYS A 26 2.73 9.01 -45.96
N THR A 27 2.06 9.19 -44.82
CA THR A 27 1.44 10.46 -44.39
C THR A 27 2.50 11.54 -44.15
N HIS A 28 3.68 11.17 -43.62
CA HIS A 28 4.83 12.08 -43.47
C HIS A 28 5.27 12.64 -44.81
N TYR A 29 5.50 11.77 -45.79
CA TYR A 29 5.84 12.15 -47.17
C TYR A 29 4.77 13.04 -47.81
N ALA A 30 3.48 12.76 -47.60
CA ALA A 30 2.41 13.58 -48.13
C ALA A 30 2.37 14.99 -47.51
N ILE A 31 2.65 15.14 -46.20
CA ILE A 31 2.77 16.45 -45.54
C ILE A 31 3.97 17.22 -46.11
N GLU A 32 5.13 16.58 -46.24
CA GLU A 32 6.33 17.20 -46.83
C GLU A 32 6.10 17.66 -48.28
N ARG A 33 5.42 16.84 -49.08
CA ARG A 33 4.99 17.22 -50.44
C ARG A 33 4.04 18.41 -50.41
N MET A 34 2.99 18.36 -49.58
CA MET A 34 1.99 19.43 -49.47
C MET A 34 2.61 20.78 -49.10
N LEU A 35 3.52 20.79 -48.12
CA LEU A 35 4.21 22.00 -47.64
C LEU A 35 5.16 22.62 -48.67
N GLY A 36 5.45 21.93 -49.78
CA GLY A 36 6.18 22.45 -50.94
C GLY A 36 5.30 23.17 -51.99
N TYR A 37 3.97 23.15 -51.83
CA TYR A 37 3.01 23.86 -52.68
C TYR A 37 2.42 25.09 -51.97
N ARG A 38 1.80 26.02 -52.71
CA ARG A 38 1.22 27.25 -52.13
C ARG A 38 -0.10 26.98 -51.43
N THR A 39 -0.88 26.03 -51.95
CA THR A 39 -2.17 25.60 -51.39
C THR A 39 -2.25 24.08 -51.34
N GLY A 40 -2.93 23.55 -50.32
CA GLY A 40 -2.99 22.11 -50.10
C GLY A 40 -4.25 21.65 -49.38
N VAL A 41 -4.74 20.47 -49.75
CA VAL A 41 -5.84 19.76 -49.06
C VAL A 41 -5.36 18.35 -48.71
N ILE A 42 -5.55 17.93 -47.45
CA ILE A 42 -5.33 16.54 -47.03
C ILE A 42 -6.56 15.99 -46.30
N GLY A 43 -7.17 14.97 -46.90
CA GLY A 43 -8.28 14.20 -46.33
C GLY A 43 -7.77 12.97 -45.58
N LEU A 44 -8.11 12.87 -44.30
CA LEU A 44 -7.64 11.84 -43.36
C LEU A 44 -8.81 11.00 -42.84
N PRO A 45 -8.60 9.72 -42.51
CA PRO A 45 -9.71 8.81 -42.21
C PRO A 45 -10.32 9.01 -40.82
N LEU A 46 -9.67 9.76 -39.93
CA LEU A 46 -10.08 9.95 -38.54
C LEU A 46 -9.79 11.37 -38.05
N ARG A 47 -10.68 11.91 -37.20
CA ARG A 47 -10.53 13.22 -36.57
C ARG A 47 -9.22 13.38 -35.78
N LEU A 48 -8.73 12.31 -35.16
CA LEU A 48 -7.47 12.32 -34.41
C LEU A 48 -6.25 12.53 -35.32
N LEU A 49 -6.20 11.86 -36.49
CA LEU A 49 -5.18 12.15 -37.51
C LEU A 49 -5.33 13.55 -38.08
N ALA A 50 -6.56 14.00 -38.33
CA ALA A 50 -6.80 15.37 -38.77
C ALA A 50 -6.28 16.40 -37.75
N ARG A 51 -6.40 16.13 -36.44
CA ARG A 51 -5.83 16.97 -35.38
C ARG A 51 -4.30 16.89 -35.33
N GLU A 52 -3.72 15.70 -35.30
CA GLU A 52 -2.26 15.47 -35.29
C GLU A 52 -1.57 16.16 -36.47
N VAL A 53 -2.12 15.99 -37.68
CA VAL A 53 -1.60 16.60 -38.91
C VAL A 53 -1.82 18.11 -38.92
N TYR A 54 -2.94 18.62 -38.38
CA TYR A 54 -3.18 20.04 -38.21
C TYR A 54 -2.14 20.68 -37.28
N ASP A 55 -1.97 20.17 -36.06
CA ASP A 55 -1.04 20.73 -35.08
C ASP A 55 0.41 20.68 -35.59
N ARG A 56 0.79 19.61 -36.29
CA ARG A 56 2.10 19.51 -36.97
C ARG A 56 2.30 20.55 -38.08
N ILE A 57 1.27 20.85 -38.86
CA ILE A 57 1.36 21.86 -39.94
C ILE A 57 1.31 23.28 -39.35
N VAL A 58 0.53 23.51 -38.29
CA VAL A 58 0.53 24.75 -37.51
C VAL A 58 1.92 25.04 -36.93
N ALA A 59 2.63 24.03 -36.41
CA ALA A 59 4.02 24.19 -35.97
C ALA A 59 5.00 24.56 -37.10
N ALA A 60 4.69 24.20 -38.36
CA ALA A 60 5.56 24.43 -39.52
C ALA A 60 5.19 25.65 -40.40
N ARG A 61 4.00 26.24 -40.20
CA ARG A 61 3.45 27.36 -41.01
C ARG A 61 2.72 28.44 -40.22
N GLY A 62 2.51 28.25 -38.92
CA GLY A 62 1.73 29.14 -38.04
C GLY A 62 0.21 28.95 -38.20
N PRO A 63 -0.60 29.25 -37.16
CA PRO A 63 -2.03 28.93 -37.16
C PRO A 63 -2.85 29.73 -38.18
N SER A 64 -2.40 30.91 -38.58
CA SER A 64 -3.20 31.83 -39.43
C SER A 64 -3.41 31.39 -40.90
N VAL A 65 -2.80 30.28 -41.33
CA VAL A 65 -2.87 29.77 -42.70
C VAL A 65 -3.33 28.30 -42.80
N VAL A 66 -3.74 27.70 -41.68
CA VAL A 66 -4.09 26.27 -41.60
C VAL A 66 -5.52 26.12 -41.09
N ALA A 67 -6.35 25.38 -41.82
CA ALA A 67 -7.70 25.02 -41.38
C ALA A 67 -7.76 23.57 -40.87
N LEU A 68 -8.60 23.35 -39.86
CA LEU A 68 -9.04 22.04 -39.40
C LEU A 68 -10.54 21.92 -39.70
N VAL A 69 -10.95 20.95 -40.53
CA VAL A 69 -12.37 20.75 -40.86
C VAL A 69 -12.75 19.29 -40.66
N THR A 70 -13.55 19.02 -39.63
CA THR A 70 -14.03 17.68 -39.27
C THR A 70 -15.55 17.71 -39.03
N GLY A 71 -16.14 16.57 -38.67
CA GLY A 71 -17.58 16.50 -38.38
C GLY A 71 -18.01 17.32 -37.16
N GLU A 72 -17.15 17.42 -36.14
CA GLU A 72 -17.47 18.09 -34.87
C GLU A 72 -16.39 19.09 -34.40
N GLU A 73 -15.49 19.52 -35.27
CA GLU A 73 -14.63 20.70 -35.06
C GLU A 73 -14.29 21.38 -36.39
N ARG A 74 -14.47 22.71 -36.45
CA ARG A 74 -14.17 23.56 -37.62
C ARG A 74 -13.40 24.82 -37.21
N ILE A 75 -12.16 24.91 -37.65
CA ILE A 75 -11.27 26.08 -37.50
C ILE A 75 -10.86 26.51 -38.91
N VAL A 76 -11.20 27.73 -39.33
CA VAL A 76 -10.88 28.26 -40.67
C VAL A 76 -10.40 29.71 -40.56
N PRO A 77 -9.08 29.96 -40.55
CA PRO A 77 -8.52 31.31 -40.64
C PRO A 77 -8.86 32.03 -41.96
N GLU A 78 -8.90 33.37 -41.93
CA GLU A 78 -9.14 34.19 -43.13
C GLU A 78 -8.11 33.96 -44.25
N ARG A 79 -6.85 33.66 -43.89
CA ARG A 79 -5.73 33.48 -44.82
C ARG A 79 -5.39 32.00 -45.08
N THR A 80 -6.37 31.10 -44.97
CA THR A 80 -6.15 29.64 -45.10
C THR A 80 -5.53 29.27 -46.45
N GLN A 81 -4.41 28.55 -46.39
CA GLN A 81 -3.69 27.95 -47.53
C GLN A 81 -3.71 26.42 -47.48
N TYR A 82 -3.63 25.85 -46.28
CA TYR A 82 -3.59 24.40 -46.05
C TYR A 82 -4.85 23.94 -45.31
N TRP A 83 -5.53 22.94 -45.84
CA TRP A 83 -6.77 22.38 -45.28
C TRP A 83 -6.53 20.96 -44.82
N VAL A 84 -6.59 20.74 -43.51
CA VAL A 84 -6.51 19.41 -42.88
C VAL A 84 -7.91 19.00 -42.47
N CYS A 85 -8.37 17.84 -42.94
CA CYS A 85 -9.77 17.47 -42.81
C CYS A 85 -10.01 15.98 -42.68
N THR A 86 -11.19 15.58 -42.19
CA THR A 86 -11.67 14.21 -42.43
C THR A 86 -12.16 14.08 -43.87
N VAL A 87 -12.05 12.90 -44.48
CA VAL A 87 -12.43 12.66 -45.90
C VAL A 87 -13.89 13.06 -46.19
N GLU A 88 -14.79 12.88 -45.22
CA GLU A 88 -16.20 13.30 -45.26
C GLU A 88 -16.40 14.83 -45.21
N ALA A 89 -15.48 15.54 -44.59
CA ALA A 89 -15.50 17.00 -44.42
C ALA A 89 -14.57 17.72 -45.43
N MET A 90 -13.90 16.95 -46.30
CA MET A 90 -12.99 17.41 -47.33
C MET A 90 -13.71 18.32 -48.34
N PRO A 91 -13.38 19.62 -48.44
CA PRO A 91 -14.12 20.55 -49.28
C PRO A 91 -13.95 20.26 -50.77
N GLU A 92 -15.06 20.22 -51.51
CA GLU A 92 -15.07 20.01 -52.96
C GLU A 92 -14.84 21.32 -53.71
N GLY A 93 -14.25 21.24 -54.91
CA GLY A 93 -14.17 22.35 -55.86
C GLY A 93 -13.16 23.47 -55.56
N MET A 94 -12.42 23.45 -54.45
CA MET A 94 -11.49 24.54 -54.09
C MET A 94 -10.29 24.74 -55.04
N GLY A 95 -9.92 23.74 -55.85
CA GLY A 95 -8.85 23.89 -56.84
C GLY A 95 -7.44 24.10 -56.26
N ALA A 96 -7.12 23.49 -55.12
CA ALA A 96 -5.79 23.57 -54.50
C ALA A 96 -4.69 22.92 -55.36
N ASP A 97 -3.46 23.42 -55.25
CA ASP A 97 -2.28 22.92 -55.98
C ASP A 97 -2.02 21.44 -55.70
N PHE A 98 -2.07 21.09 -54.41
CA PHE A 98 -1.84 19.75 -53.89
C PHE A 98 -3.11 19.19 -53.25
N LEU A 99 -3.40 17.92 -53.53
CA LEU A 99 -4.45 17.16 -52.88
C LEU A 99 -3.93 15.80 -52.41
N ALA A 100 -4.27 15.37 -51.19
CA ALA A 100 -4.02 14.02 -50.70
C ALA A 100 -5.25 13.39 -50.04
N VAL A 101 -5.38 12.08 -50.17
CA VAL A 101 -6.34 11.24 -49.42
C VAL A 101 -5.58 10.06 -48.81
N ASP A 102 -5.68 9.89 -47.49
CA ASP A 102 -5.01 8.82 -46.73
C ASP A 102 -5.92 7.60 -46.46
N GLU A 103 -5.30 6.44 -46.26
CA GLU A 103 -5.90 5.12 -46.08
C GLU A 103 -6.97 4.78 -47.15
N ILE A 104 -6.65 5.03 -48.44
CA ILE A 104 -7.54 4.89 -49.60
C ILE A 104 -8.15 3.48 -49.77
N GLN A 105 -7.62 2.44 -49.11
CA GLN A 105 -8.26 1.13 -49.04
C GLN A 105 -9.63 1.15 -48.34
N LEU A 106 -9.95 2.20 -47.59
CA LEU A 106 -11.30 2.44 -47.06
C LEU A 106 -12.35 2.61 -48.17
N CYS A 107 -12.01 2.77 -49.45
CA CYS A 107 -12.96 2.61 -50.56
C CYS A 107 -13.75 1.28 -50.52
N ALA A 108 -13.20 0.23 -49.88
CA ALA A 108 -13.88 -1.05 -49.69
C ALA A 108 -14.73 -1.13 -48.39
N ASP A 109 -14.71 -0.10 -47.54
CA ASP A 109 -15.47 -0.08 -46.30
C ASP A 109 -16.99 -0.08 -46.56
N PRO A 110 -17.79 -1.00 -45.97
CA PRO A 110 -19.21 -1.18 -46.31
C PRO A 110 -20.14 0.00 -45.98
N GLU A 111 -19.70 0.95 -45.15
CA GLU A 111 -20.53 2.02 -44.58
C GLU A 111 -20.11 3.37 -45.18
N ARG A 112 -18.88 3.80 -44.91
CA ARG A 112 -18.33 5.12 -45.34
C ARG A 112 -17.43 5.04 -46.57
N GLY A 113 -17.10 3.84 -47.06
CA GLY A 113 -16.19 3.68 -48.21
C GLY A 113 -16.65 4.33 -49.50
N HIS A 114 -17.96 4.54 -49.65
CA HIS A 114 -18.54 5.30 -50.77
C HIS A 114 -17.99 6.74 -50.86
N VAL A 115 -17.62 7.37 -49.74
CA VAL A 115 -17.00 8.70 -49.70
C VAL A 115 -15.54 8.64 -50.19
N PHE A 116 -14.80 7.60 -49.81
CA PHE A 116 -13.42 7.41 -50.25
C PHE A 116 -13.34 7.12 -51.76
N THR A 117 -14.24 6.27 -52.27
CA THR A 117 -14.39 5.99 -53.70
C THR A 117 -14.77 7.25 -54.47
N ASP A 118 -15.64 8.10 -53.91
CA ASP A 118 -15.99 9.38 -54.50
C ASP A 118 -14.77 10.32 -54.63
N ARG A 119 -13.96 10.47 -53.58
CA ARG A 119 -12.71 11.26 -53.64
C ARG A 119 -11.68 10.66 -54.59
N LEU A 120 -11.55 9.33 -54.65
CA LEU A 120 -10.72 8.61 -55.63
C LEU A 120 -11.11 8.94 -57.07
N LEU A 121 -12.41 8.97 -57.37
CA LEU A 121 -12.92 9.24 -58.72
C LEU A 121 -12.89 10.73 -59.08
N ARG A 122 -13.36 11.62 -58.19
CA ARG A 122 -13.65 13.03 -58.53
C ARG A 122 -12.64 14.07 -58.02
N SER A 123 -11.89 13.81 -56.96
CA SER A 123 -11.05 14.85 -56.33
C SER A 123 -9.63 14.90 -56.88
N ARG A 124 -9.19 16.06 -57.35
CA ARG A 124 -7.86 16.29 -57.94
C ARG A 124 -7.28 17.62 -57.45
N GLY A 125 -5.99 17.65 -57.17
CA GLY A 125 -5.20 18.89 -57.08
C GLY A 125 -4.79 19.36 -58.47
N THR A 126 -4.57 20.66 -58.65
CA THR A 126 -4.24 21.23 -59.97
C THR A 126 -2.83 20.83 -60.44
N HIS A 127 -1.88 20.64 -59.53
CA HIS A 127 -0.51 20.25 -59.81
C HIS A 127 -0.16 18.83 -59.35
N GLU A 128 -0.63 18.38 -58.18
CA GLU A 128 -0.38 17.02 -57.67
C GLU A 128 -1.58 16.44 -56.88
N THR A 129 -1.82 15.15 -57.05
CA THR A 129 -2.81 14.34 -56.33
C THR A 129 -2.14 13.09 -55.78
N LEU A 130 -2.13 12.90 -54.45
CA LEU A 130 -1.62 11.68 -53.80
C LEU A 130 -2.75 10.81 -53.23
N PHE A 131 -2.75 9.53 -53.57
CA PHE A 131 -3.56 8.51 -52.89
C PHE A 131 -2.66 7.64 -52.03
N LEU A 132 -2.83 7.67 -50.71
CA LEU A 132 -2.00 6.91 -49.77
C LEU A 132 -2.79 5.70 -49.26
N GLY A 133 -2.16 4.53 -49.13
CA GLY A 133 -2.84 3.38 -48.53
C GLY A 133 -2.13 2.05 -48.68
N ALA A 134 -2.90 0.97 -48.65
CA ALA A 134 -2.44 -0.41 -48.77
C ALA A 134 -2.24 -0.86 -50.23
N GLU A 135 -1.26 -1.75 -50.46
CA GLU A 135 -0.92 -2.31 -51.78
C GLU A 135 -2.09 -3.04 -52.47
N THR A 136 -3.07 -3.53 -51.69
CA THR A 136 -4.29 -4.17 -52.19
C THR A 136 -5.13 -3.28 -53.11
N MET A 137 -5.01 -1.95 -53.01
CA MET A 137 -5.71 -1.00 -53.89
C MET A 137 -5.09 -0.85 -55.28
N ARG A 138 -3.86 -1.33 -55.52
CA ARG A 138 -3.13 -1.14 -56.79
C ARG A 138 -3.97 -1.52 -58.01
N GLY A 139 -4.60 -2.70 -57.98
CA GLY A 139 -5.40 -3.21 -59.10
C GLY A 139 -6.74 -2.49 -59.32
N ALA A 140 -7.29 -1.84 -58.28
CA ALA A 140 -8.50 -1.02 -58.40
C ALA A 140 -8.16 0.37 -58.96
N ILE A 141 -7.16 1.04 -58.37
CA ILE A 141 -6.71 2.37 -58.81
C ILE A 141 -6.23 2.33 -60.26
N ALA A 142 -5.47 1.31 -60.68
CA ALA A 142 -4.93 1.20 -62.04
C ALA A 142 -5.99 1.11 -63.15
N ALA A 143 -7.24 0.76 -62.83
CA ALA A 143 -8.35 0.73 -63.79
C ALA A 143 -9.26 1.96 -63.67
N LEU A 144 -9.58 2.38 -62.44
CA LEU A 144 -10.45 3.53 -62.18
C LEU A 144 -9.75 4.88 -62.43
N VAL A 145 -8.42 4.90 -62.37
CA VAL A 145 -7.57 6.07 -62.65
C VAL A 145 -6.34 5.62 -63.45
N PRO A 146 -6.47 5.29 -64.75
CA PRO A 146 -5.37 4.71 -65.55
C PRO A 146 -4.10 5.57 -65.66
N GLN A 147 -4.22 6.88 -65.43
CA GLN A 147 -3.12 7.84 -65.41
C GLN A 147 -2.37 7.92 -64.07
N ALA A 148 -2.72 7.11 -63.07
CA ALA A 148 -2.06 7.09 -61.77
C ALA A 148 -0.68 6.41 -61.83
N GLN A 149 0.35 7.11 -61.40
CA GLN A 149 1.68 6.56 -61.15
C GLN A 149 1.68 5.80 -59.81
N PHE A 150 2.57 4.82 -59.62
CA PHE A 150 2.62 4.01 -58.39
C PHE A 150 3.98 4.08 -57.72
N LEU A 151 4.01 4.46 -56.44
CA LEU A 151 5.18 4.43 -55.57
C LEU A 151 4.96 3.39 -54.46
N ARG A 152 5.72 2.29 -54.47
CA ARG A 152 5.72 1.31 -53.37
C ARG A 152 6.57 1.83 -52.21
N ARG A 153 6.15 1.55 -50.97
CA ARG A 153 6.95 1.73 -49.75
C ARG A 153 6.92 0.47 -48.90
N GLU A 154 8.03 0.19 -48.25
CA GLU A 154 8.23 -1.00 -47.42
C GLU A 154 8.33 -0.62 -45.94
N ARG A 155 8.01 -1.56 -45.04
CA ARG A 155 7.90 -1.29 -43.60
C ARG A 155 9.30 -1.06 -43.00
N PHE A 156 9.42 -0.10 -42.09
CA PHE A 156 10.70 0.23 -41.46
C PHE A 156 11.20 -0.79 -40.43
N SER A 157 10.36 -1.75 -40.04
CA SER A 157 10.70 -2.81 -39.09
C SER A 157 9.92 -4.10 -39.32
N THR A 158 10.45 -5.19 -38.77
CA THR A 158 9.86 -6.54 -38.84
C THR A 158 8.63 -6.64 -37.94
N LEU A 159 7.77 -7.61 -38.24
CA LEU A 159 6.65 -8.01 -37.40
C LEU A 159 6.73 -9.53 -37.20
N MET A 160 6.88 -10.00 -35.96
CA MET A 160 7.05 -11.44 -35.65
C MET A 160 5.85 -12.00 -34.89
N TYR A 161 5.36 -13.17 -35.28
CA TYR A 161 4.35 -13.90 -34.49
C TYR A 161 5.00 -14.63 -33.32
N THR A 162 4.33 -14.63 -32.16
CA THR A 162 4.86 -15.18 -30.90
C THR A 162 3.88 -16.13 -30.19
N GLY A 163 2.87 -16.62 -30.92
CA GLY A 163 1.90 -17.61 -30.45
C GLY A 163 0.92 -17.09 -29.40
N SER A 164 0.38 -18.01 -28.60
CA SER A 164 -0.53 -17.68 -27.48
C SER A 164 0.23 -17.37 -26.20
N ARG A 165 -0.13 -16.28 -25.51
CA ARG A 165 0.44 -15.88 -24.22
C ARG A 165 -0.64 -15.51 -23.22
N LYS A 166 -0.60 -16.08 -22.01
CA LYS A 166 -1.50 -15.69 -20.90
C LYS A 166 -1.18 -14.27 -20.43
N ILE A 167 -2.21 -13.49 -20.07
CA ILE A 167 -2.10 -12.10 -19.61
C ILE A 167 -1.09 -11.92 -18.46
N SER A 168 -1.03 -12.86 -17.51
CA SER A 168 -0.05 -12.84 -16.42
C SER A 168 1.42 -12.90 -16.88
N ARG A 169 1.69 -13.45 -18.07
CA ARG A 169 3.01 -13.52 -18.74
C ARG A 169 3.16 -12.50 -19.89
N MET A 170 2.23 -11.54 -20.00
CA MET A 170 2.33 -10.47 -20.98
C MET A 170 3.47 -9.51 -20.62
N ARG A 171 4.23 -9.04 -21.62
CA ARG A 171 5.32 -8.07 -21.40
C ARG A 171 4.77 -6.65 -21.22
N PRO A 172 5.48 -5.75 -20.53
CA PRO A 172 5.21 -4.30 -20.61
C PRO A 172 5.12 -3.81 -22.06
N ARG A 173 4.50 -2.64 -22.27
CA ARG A 173 4.26 -2.05 -23.59
C ARG A 173 3.42 -2.94 -24.53
N SER A 174 2.54 -3.77 -23.97
CA SER A 174 1.61 -4.60 -24.75
C SER A 174 0.22 -3.95 -24.85
N ALA A 175 -0.35 -3.99 -26.06
CA ALA A 175 -1.75 -3.70 -26.32
C ALA A 175 -2.55 -5.01 -26.47
N ILE A 176 -3.58 -5.18 -25.65
CA ILE A 176 -4.51 -6.31 -25.73
C ILE A 176 -5.77 -5.84 -26.45
N VAL A 177 -6.13 -6.50 -27.55
CA VAL A 177 -7.23 -6.05 -28.44
C VAL A 177 -8.41 -6.99 -28.34
N GLY A 178 -9.57 -6.45 -27.96
CA GLY A 178 -10.85 -7.14 -27.87
C GLY A 178 -11.92 -6.47 -28.73
N PHE A 179 -12.94 -7.24 -29.14
CA PHE A 179 -13.92 -6.81 -30.14
C PHE A 179 -15.33 -6.59 -29.57
N SER A 180 -15.43 -6.51 -28.24
CA SER A 180 -16.60 -6.00 -27.50
C SER A 180 -16.14 -5.15 -26.30
N VAL A 181 -16.97 -4.18 -25.90
CA VAL A 181 -16.69 -3.28 -24.77
C VAL A 181 -16.57 -4.05 -23.45
N GLU A 182 -17.44 -5.05 -23.25
CA GLU A 182 -17.43 -5.94 -22.09
C GLU A 182 -16.09 -6.69 -21.93
N ASN A 183 -15.56 -7.23 -23.02
CA ASN A 183 -14.28 -7.93 -23.03
C ASN A 183 -13.11 -6.96 -22.75
N VAL A 184 -13.15 -5.76 -23.32
CA VAL A 184 -12.16 -4.70 -23.03
C VAL A 184 -12.17 -4.32 -21.54
N TYR A 185 -13.34 -4.13 -20.92
CA TYR A 185 -13.44 -3.87 -19.49
C TYR A 185 -12.99 -5.05 -18.62
N ALA A 186 -13.35 -6.29 -18.99
CA ALA A 186 -12.97 -7.49 -18.26
C ALA A 186 -11.44 -7.71 -18.27
N ILE A 187 -10.79 -7.49 -19.41
CA ILE A 187 -9.33 -7.56 -19.55
C ILE A 187 -8.65 -6.42 -18.79
N ALA A 188 -9.17 -5.19 -18.86
CA ALA A 188 -8.60 -4.06 -18.13
C ALA A 188 -8.66 -4.26 -16.60
N GLU A 189 -9.78 -4.77 -16.08
CA GLU A 189 -9.93 -5.15 -14.66
C GLU A 189 -8.98 -6.30 -14.27
N LEU A 190 -8.81 -7.31 -15.14
CA LEU A 190 -7.87 -8.41 -14.91
C LEU A 190 -6.41 -7.95 -14.89
N ILE A 191 -6.04 -7.01 -15.78
CA ILE A 191 -4.70 -6.42 -15.82
C ILE A 191 -4.47 -5.52 -14.61
N ARG A 192 -5.44 -4.70 -14.19
CA ARG A 192 -5.36 -3.93 -12.93
C ARG A 192 -5.00 -4.84 -11.75
N ARG A 193 -5.72 -5.94 -11.58
CA ARG A 193 -5.50 -6.92 -10.49
C ARG A 193 -4.15 -7.66 -10.56
N GLN A 194 -3.53 -7.79 -11.74
CA GLN A 194 -2.30 -8.58 -11.93
C GLN A 194 -1.04 -7.75 -12.25
N LYS A 195 -1.20 -6.46 -12.57
CA LYS A 195 -0.15 -5.57 -13.13
C LYS A 195 -0.27 -4.11 -12.69
N GLY A 196 -1.19 -3.76 -11.79
CA GLY A 196 -1.38 -2.40 -11.29
C GLY A 196 -2.31 -1.51 -12.13
N GLY A 197 -2.36 -1.67 -13.46
CA GLY A 197 -3.33 -0.93 -14.27
C GLY A 197 -3.19 -1.09 -15.78
N ALA A 198 -4.20 -0.60 -16.50
CA ALA A 198 -4.17 -0.46 -17.95
C ALA A 198 -4.94 0.78 -18.42
N ALA A 199 -4.47 1.39 -19.50
CA ALA A 199 -5.23 2.39 -20.25
C ALA A 199 -6.30 1.71 -21.10
N VAL A 200 -7.47 2.35 -21.27
CA VAL A 200 -8.59 1.82 -22.04
C VAL A 200 -8.90 2.72 -23.24
N VAL A 201 -8.78 2.18 -24.46
CA VAL A 201 -8.97 2.94 -25.71
C VAL A 201 -9.99 2.26 -26.63
N MET A 202 -11.16 2.87 -26.75
CA MET A 202 -12.28 2.33 -27.54
C MET A 202 -12.78 3.35 -28.56
N GLY A 203 -13.34 2.87 -29.67
CA GLY A 203 -13.86 3.72 -30.76
C GLY A 203 -14.91 4.76 -30.33
N ALA A 204 -15.72 4.45 -29.31
CA ALA A 204 -16.78 5.33 -28.79
C ALA A 204 -16.27 6.53 -27.97
N LEU A 205 -15.08 6.42 -27.34
CA LEU A 205 -14.51 7.46 -26.48
C LEU A 205 -14.28 8.75 -27.29
N SER A 206 -14.52 9.93 -26.68
CA SER A 206 -14.22 11.20 -27.34
C SER A 206 -12.72 11.34 -27.62
N PRO A 207 -12.32 12.21 -28.57
CA PRO A 207 -10.91 12.52 -28.78
C PRO A 207 -10.18 12.89 -27.48
N ARG A 208 -10.82 13.66 -26.60
CA ARG A 208 -10.27 14.10 -25.31
C ARG A 208 -10.03 12.95 -24.33
N THR A 209 -11.05 12.14 -24.03
CA THR A 209 -10.89 10.97 -23.15
C THR A 209 -9.87 9.98 -23.71
N ARG A 210 -9.87 9.79 -25.04
CA ARG A 210 -8.98 8.85 -25.71
C ARG A 210 -7.53 9.31 -25.66
N ASN A 211 -7.25 10.59 -25.93
CA ASN A 211 -5.92 11.16 -25.81
C ASN A 211 -5.43 11.04 -24.36
N ALA A 212 -6.20 11.48 -23.37
CA ALA A 212 -5.77 11.39 -21.97
C ALA A 212 -5.51 9.94 -21.49
N GLN A 213 -6.19 8.92 -22.03
CA GLN A 213 -5.87 7.50 -21.79
C GLN A 213 -4.61 7.05 -22.54
N VAL A 214 -4.35 7.57 -23.74
CA VAL A 214 -3.11 7.34 -24.49
C VAL A 214 -1.90 8.01 -23.82
N ASP A 215 -2.05 9.25 -23.37
CA ASP A 215 -1.01 10.02 -22.71
C ASP A 215 -0.57 9.33 -21.40
N MET A 216 -1.52 8.81 -20.61
CA MET A 216 -1.25 7.97 -19.44
C MET A 216 -0.41 6.72 -19.77
N TYR A 217 -0.68 6.06 -20.89
CA TYR A 217 0.14 4.93 -21.37
C TYR A 217 1.51 5.39 -21.87
N GLN A 218 1.59 6.51 -22.60
CA GLN A 218 2.85 7.02 -23.17
C GLN A 218 3.80 7.59 -22.09
N ASN A 219 3.26 8.23 -21.05
CA ASN A 219 3.99 8.70 -19.88
C ASN A 219 4.49 7.56 -18.96
N GLY A 220 3.99 6.34 -19.16
CA GLY A 220 4.37 5.18 -18.36
C GLY A 220 3.66 5.08 -17.01
N ASP A 221 2.54 5.78 -16.82
CA ASP A 221 1.67 5.61 -15.63
C ASP A 221 0.94 4.25 -15.64
N VAL A 222 0.84 3.63 -16.83
CA VAL A 222 0.42 2.23 -17.03
C VAL A 222 1.27 1.54 -18.12
N ASP A 223 1.73 0.32 -17.84
CA ASP A 223 2.51 -0.50 -18.79
C ASP A 223 1.69 -1.10 -19.94
N PHE A 224 0.36 -1.11 -19.81
CA PHE A 224 -0.55 -1.90 -20.63
C PHE A 224 -1.67 -1.04 -21.22
N LEU A 225 -2.07 -1.41 -22.43
CA LEU A 225 -3.20 -0.82 -23.14
C LEU A 225 -4.23 -1.93 -23.42
N VAL A 226 -5.53 -1.66 -23.20
CA VAL A 226 -6.62 -2.54 -23.63
C VAL A 226 -7.53 -1.76 -24.57
N ALA A 227 -7.84 -2.33 -25.73
CA ALA A 227 -8.44 -1.57 -26.81
C ALA A 227 -9.38 -2.35 -27.74
N THR A 228 -10.19 -1.61 -28.49
CA THR A 228 -10.88 -2.11 -29.69
C THR A 228 -10.02 -1.95 -30.95
N ASP A 229 -10.45 -2.52 -32.08
CA ASP A 229 -9.81 -2.36 -33.40
C ASP A 229 -9.58 -0.90 -33.84
N ALA A 230 -10.29 0.05 -33.23
CA ALA A 230 -10.01 1.48 -33.26
C ALA A 230 -8.51 1.88 -33.09
N ILE A 231 -7.65 1.12 -32.38
CA ILE A 231 -6.20 1.44 -32.34
C ILE A 231 -5.46 1.13 -33.65
N GLY A 232 -6.03 0.29 -34.52
CA GLY A 232 -5.48 0.00 -35.85
C GLY A 232 -5.40 1.23 -36.75
N MET A 233 -6.10 2.32 -36.42
CA MET A 233 -6.10 3.56 -37.19
C MET A 233 -5.97 4.79 -36.27
N GLY A 234 -5.06 5.71 -36.64
CA GLY A 234 -5.08 7.09 -36.14
C GLY A 234 -4.81 7.35 -34.66
N LEU A 235 -3.92 6.55 -34.05
CA LEU A 235 -3.23 6.91 -32.82
C LEU A 235 -1.73 6.65 -32.96
N ASN A 236 -0.91 7.55 -32.43
CA ASN A 236 0.54 7.40 -32.34
C ASN A 236 0.91 6.75 -30.99
N LEU A 237 1.16 5.43 -31.03
CA LEU A 237 1.35 4.59 -29.85
C LEU A 237 2.68 3.82 -29.94
N ASP A 238 3.46 3.86 -28.88
CA ASP A 238 4.71 3.11 -28.77
C ASP A 238 4.43 1.73 -28.15
N ILE A 239 3.90 0.82 -28.97
CA ILE A 239 3.51 -0.55 -28.61
C ILE A 239 4.57 -1.53 -29.07
N ASP A 240 5.07 -2.37 -28.16
CA ASP A 240 6.00 -3.45 -28.48
C ASP A 240 5.26 -4.70 -28.98
N HIS A 241 4.05 -4.95 -28.46
CA HIS A 241 3.31 -6.18 -28.70
C HIS A 241 1.80 -5.99 -28.83
N VAL A 242 1.19 -6.64 -29.82
CA VAL A 242 -0.27 -6.72 -29.99
C VAL A 242 -0.75 -8.14 -29.70
N ALA A 243 -1.62 -8.29 -28.71
CA ALA A 243 -2.24 -9.56 -28.34
C ALA A 243 -3.75 -9.53 -28.63
N PHE A 244 -4.21 -10.37 -29.55
CA PHE A 244 -5.65 -10.51 -29.84
C PHE A 244 -6.34 -11.37 -28.78
N SER A 245 -7.34 -10.84 -28.09
CA SER A 245 -8.18 -11.60 -27.13
C SER A 245 -9.38 -12.28 -27.77
N GLY A 246 -9.61 -12.05 -29.06
CA GLY A 246 -10.54 -12.75 -29.92
C GLY A 246 -10.19 -12.52 -31.39
N THR A 247 -10.67 -13.39 -32.28
CA THR A 247 -10.43 -13.32 -33.74
C THR A 247 -11.69 -13.04 -34.55
N THR A 248 -12.82 -12.79 -33.87
CA THR A 248 -14.13 -12.48 -34.46
C THR A 248 -14.63 -11.11 -34.01
N LYS A 249 -15.43 -10.46 -34.86
CA LYS A 249 -16.17 -9.23 -34.51
C LYS A 249 -17.57 -9.19 -35.11
N PHE A 250 -18.41 -8.32 -34.56
CA PHE A 250 -19.71 -7.98 -35.13
C PHE A 250 -19.52 -7.01 -36.32
N ASP A 251 -20.15 -7.28 -37.46
CA ASP A 251 -20.03 -6.48 -38.70
C ASP A 251 -21.24 -5.57 -38.98
N GLY A 252 -21.99 -5.24 -37.93
CA GLY A 252 -23.29 -4.57 -37.99
C GLY A 252 -24.47 -5.51 -38.26
N ARG A 253 -24.23 -6.78 -38.63
CA ARG A 253 -25.30 -7.77 -38.86
C ARG A 253 -25.04 -9.14 -38.23
N ARG A 254 -23.78 -9.60 -38.18
CA ARG A 254 -23.42 -10.90 -37.60
C ARG A 254 -22.03 -10.88 -36.99
N MET A 255 -21.75 -11.87 -36.13
CA MET A 255 -20.38 -12.23 -35.80
C MET A 255 -19.72 -12.88 -37.02
N ARG A 256 -18.50 -12.44 -37.36
CA ARG A 256 -17.64 -13.03 -38.40
C ARG A 256 -16.18 -13.06 -37.94
N PRO A 257 -15.32 -13.94 -38.48
CA PRO A 257 -13.88 -13.79 -38.34
C PRO A 257 -13.40 -12.46 -38.94
N LEU A 258 -12.29 -11.96 -38.39
CA LEU A 258 -11.52 -10.85 -38.95
C LEU A 258 -10.80 -11.30 -40.22
N MET A 259 -10.71 -10.42 -41.21
CA MET A 259 -9.93 -10.68 -42.41
C MET A 259 -8.43 -10.47 -42.13
N PRO A 260 -7.49 -11.15 -42.82
CA PRO A 260 -6.05 -11.01 -42.57
C PRO A 260 -5.52 -9.57 -42.67
N ASN A 261 -6.12 -8.72 -43.51
CA ASN A 261 -5.80 -7.30 -43.60
C ASN A 261 -6.32 -6.47 -42.40
N GLU A 262 -7.46 -6.85 -41.80
CA GLU A 262 -7.93 -6.23 -40.54
C GLU A 262 -7.00 -6.60 -39.39
N LEU A 263 -6.59 -7.87 -39.30
CA LEU A 263 -5.59 -8.33 -38.34
C LEU A 263 -4.26 -7.61 -38.54
N ALA A 264 -3.77 -7.49 -39.78
CA ALA A 264 -2.51 -6.80 -40.10
C ALA A 264 -2.52 -5.30 -39.78
N GLN A 265 -3.65 -4.61 -39.99
CA GLN A 265 -3.80 -3.19 -39.66
C GLN A 265 -3.66 -2.94 -38.14
N ILE A 266 -4.12 -3.89 -37.31
CA ILE A 266 -4.01 -3.85 -35.86
C ILE A 266 -2.62 -4.34 -35.40
N ALA A 267 -2.17 -5.52 -35.86
CA ALA A 267 -0.89 -6.11 -35.50
C ALA A 267 0.30 -5.23 -35.91
N GLY A 268 0.21 -4.55 -37.06
CA GLY A 268 1.21 -3.61 -37.56
C GLY A 268 1.39 -2.34 -36.70
N ARG A 269 0.60 -2.16 -35.64
CA ARG A 269 0.83 -1.17 -34.56
C ARG A 269 1.94 -1.60 -33.59
N ALA A 270 2.30 -2.88 -33.55
CA ALA A 270 3.46 -3.34 -32.79
C ALA A 270 4.76 -3.01 -33.55
N GLY A 271 5.72 -2.40 -32.85
CA GLY A 271 6.98 -1.92 -33.43
C GLY A 271 6.81 -0.61 -34.20
N ARG A 272 7.69 0.36 -33.95
CA ARG A 272 7.61 1.72 -34.48
C ARG A 272 8.95 2.15 -35.06
N TYR A 273 8.92 2.81 -36.22
CA TYR A 273 10.13 3.16 -36.97
C TYR A 273 11.02 1.92 -37.15
N MET A 274 12.29 1.97 -36.72
CA MET A 274 13.28 0.88 -36.81
C MET A 274 13.13 -0.21 -35.72
N GLN A 275 12.18 -0.10 -34.79
CA GLN A 275 11.98 -1.12 -33.75
C GLN A 275 11.02 -2.22 -34.20
N ASP A 276 11.46 -3.48 -34.07
CA ASP A 276 10.67 -4.66 -34.44
C ASP A 276 9.47 -4.87 -33.50
N GLY A 277 8.33 -5.19 -34.11
CA GLY A 277 7.11 -5.53 -33.39
C GLY A 277 6.91 -7.02 -33.23
N THR A 278 6.12 -7.42 -32.24
CA THR A 278 5.58 -8.79 -32.21
C THR A 278 4.06 -8.82 -32.03
N PHE A 279 3.42 -9.89 -32.47
CA PHE A 279 2.00 -10.12 -32.24
C PHE A 279 1.73 -11.55 -31.78
N GLY A 280 0.52 -11.78 -31.27
CA GLY A 280 0.10 -13.07 -30.72
C GLY A 280 -1.37 -13.07 -30.33
N VAL A 281 -1.79 -14.13 -29.64
CA VAL A 281 -3.16 -14.27 -29.12
C VAL A 281 -3.16 -14.43 -27.60
N THR A 282 -4.28 -14.14 -26.94
CA THR A 282 -4.41 -14.22 -25.48
C THR A 282 -5.84 -14.55 -25.05
N GLY A 283 -6.03 -14.82 -23.75
CA GLY A 283 -7.33 -15.24 -23.20
C GLY A 283 -7.80 -16.56 -23.82
N GLU A 284 -9.00 -16.53 -24.39
CA GLU A 284 -9.68 -17.67 -25.01
C GLU A 284 -9.54 -17.70 -26.55
N ALA A 285 -8.81 -16.75 -27.13
CA ALA A 285 -8.56 -16.72 -28.57
C ALA A 285 -7.77 -17.97 -29.03
N ALA A 286 -8.31 -18.66 -30.03
CA ALA A 286 -7.59 -19.69 -30.76
C ALA A 286 -6.31 -19.12 -31.41
N PRO A 287 -5.26 -19.94 -31.59
CA PRO A 287 -4.12 -19.58 -32.42
C PRO A 287 -4.55 -19.12 -33.82
N LEU A 288 -3.78 -18.21 -34.43
CA LEU A 288 -3.93 -17.86 -35.83
C LEU A 288 -3.38 -18.99 -36.72
N ASP A 289 -4.06 -19.26 -37.84
CA ASP A 289 -3.62 -20.19 -38.88
C ASP A 289 -2.30 -19.72 -39.53
N GLU A 290 -1.45 -20.65 -39.98
CA GLU A 290 -0.12 -20.32 -40.53
C GLU A 290 -0.21 -19.42 -41.78
N ASP A 291 -1.14 -19.70 -42.71
CA ASP A 291 -1.44 -18.84 -43.87
C ASP A 291 -1.75 -17.37 -43.48
N VAL A 292 -2.45 -17.19 -42.35
CA VAL A 292 -2.84 -15.86 -41.85
C VAL A 292 -1.65 -15.17 -41.18
N VAL A 293 -0.79 -15.94 -40.50
CA VAL A 293 0.47 -15.44 -39.95
C VAL A 293 1.42 -15.00 -41.07
N GLU A 294 1.65 -15.85 -42.08
CA GLU A 294 2.48 -15.55 -43.26
C GLU A 294 1.99 -14.28 -43.97
N ALA A 295 0.69 -14.19 -44.25
CA ALA A 295 0.09 -13.01 -44.87
C ALA A 295 0.30 -11.72 -44.05
N ILE A 296 0.22 -11.79 -42.72
CA ILE A 296 0.50 -10.66 -41.83
C ILE A 296 1.98 -10.28 -41.84
N THR A 297 2.90 -11.25 -41.80
CA THR A 297 4.35 -11.01 -41.73
C THR A 297 4.97 -10.58 -43.06
N GLU A 298 4.52 -11.14 -44.19
CA GLU A 298 4.95 -10.73 -45.55
C GLU A 298 4.19 -9.49 -46.06
N HIS A 299 3.14 -9.07 -45.36
CA HIS A 299 2.19 -8.03 -45.79
C HIS A 299 1.51 -8.35 -47.13
N ARG A 300 1.22 -9.64 -47.35
CA ARG A 300 0.75 -10.20 -48.62
C ARG A 300 -0.74 -10.53 -48.53
N PHE A 301 -1.57 -9.64 -49.09
CA PHE A 301 -3.04 -9.73 -49.00
C PHE A 301 -3.70 -9.77 -50.38
N ALA A 302 -4.91 -10.34 -50.45
CA ALA A 302 -5.72 -10.37 -51.67
C ALA A 302 -6.02 -8.94 -52.17
N PRO A 303 -5.83 -8.63 -53.47
CA PRO A 303 -6.20 -7.33 -54.04
C PRO A 303 -7.70 -7.03 -53.90
N LEU A 304 -8.02 -5.77 -53.63
CA LEU A 304 -9.40 -5.30 -53.57
C LEU A 304 -9.96 -5.21 -54.99
N LYS A 305 -10.96 -6.05 -55.30
CA LYS A 305 -11.60 -6.14 -56.62
C LYS A 305 -12.79 -5.20 -56.78
N VAL A 306 -13.48 -4.91 -55.68
CA VAL A 306 -14.75 -4.18 -55.66
C VAL A 306 -14.71 -3.15 -54.55
N LEU A 307 -15.12 -1.92 -54.86
CA LEU A 307 -15.23 -0.78 -53.96
C LEU A 307 -16.70 -0.45 -53.70
N GLN A 308 -17.02 0.15 -52.57
CA GLN A 308 -18.36 0.69 -52.32
C GLN A 308 -18.51 2.02 -53.05
N TRP A 309 -19.65 2.22 -53.72
CA TRP A 309 -19.92 3.39 -54.54
C TRP A 309 -21.34 3.93 -54.30
N ARG A 310 -21.49 5.24 -54.41
CA ARG A 310 -22.76 5.97 -54.39
C ARG A 310 -22.71 6.99 -55.53
N ASN A 311 -23.83 7.18 -56.22
CA ASN A 311 -23.91 8.20 -57.26
C ASN A 311 -23.71 9.61 -56.65
N ALA A 312 -22.89 10.43 -57.31
CA ALA A 312 -22.64 11.82 -56.94
C ALA A 312 -23.61 12.81 -57.61
N ALA A 313 -24.24 12.44 -58.72
CA ALA A 313 -25.19 13.27 -59.48
C ALA A 313 -26.59 13.22 -58.83
N LEU A 314 -26.72 13.86 -57.66
CA LEU A 314 -27.94 13.84 -56.85
C LEU A 314 -29.05 14.76 -57.39
N GLN A 315 -30.28 14.25 -57.47
CA GLN A 315 -31.43 14.98 -57.99
C GLN A 315 -32.31 15.50 -56.85
N PHE A 316 -32.26 16.81 -56.58
CA PHE A 316 -33.00 17.41 -55.46
C PHE A 316 -34.47 17.77 -55.78
N GLY A 317 -35.03 17.38 -56.92
CA GLY A 317 -36.37 17.82 -57.35
C GLY A 317 -37.47 17.51 -56.33
N THR A 318 -37.54 16.25 -55.88
CA THR A 318 -38.40 15.75 -54.79
C THR A 318 -37.63 14.70 -53.98
N PRO A 319 -38.10 14.27 -52.79
CA PRO A 319 -37.45 13.21 -52.03
C PRO A 319 -37.33 11.89 -52.80
N GLU A 320 -38.32 11.53 -53.62
CA GLU A 320 -38.32 10.31 -54.43
C GLU A 320 -37.26 10.37 -55.54
N ALA A 321 -37.11 11.53 -56.20
CA ALA A 321 -36.04 11.74 -57.18
C ALA A 321 -34.66 11.68 -56.52
N LEU A 322 -34.52 12.21 -55.29
CA LEU A 322 -33.29 12.13 -54.53
C LEU A 322 -32.95 10.68 -54.16
N ILE A 323 -33.91 9.92 -53.60
CA ILE A 323 -33.76 8.50 -53.27
C ILE A 323 -33.38 7.70 -54.52
N ALA A 324 -34.09 7.87 -55.63
CA ALA A 324 -33.78 7.20 -56.90
C ALA A 324 -32.36 7.55 -57.40
N SER A 325 -31.93 8.80 -57.26
CA SER A 325 -30.57 9.21 -57.62
C SER A 325 -29.49 8.66 -56.67
N LEU A 326 -29.78 8.48 -55.38
CA LEU A 326 -28.88 7.86 -54.40
C LEU A 326 -28.76 6.34 -54.60
N GLU A 327 -29.88 5.70 -54.98
CA GLU A 327 -29.99 4.25 -55.18
C GLU A 327 -29.57 3.74 -56.57
N ALA A 328 -29.17 4.65 -57.46
CA ALA A 328 -28.61 4.35 -58.76
C ALA A 328 -27.43 3.35 -58.69
N ARG A 329 -27.16 2.68 -59.81
CA ARG A 329 -26.06 1.71 -59.95
C ARG A 329 -24.95 2.30 -60.84
N SER A 330 -23.75 1.76 -60.70
CA SER A 330 -22.66 1.99 -61.65
C SER A 330 -22.69 0.91 -62.73
N ASP A 331 -22.21 1.26 -63.93
CA ASP A 331 -21.98 0.31 -65.02
C ASP A 331 -20.59 -0.36 -64.93
N ASP A 332 -19.72 0.08 -64.02
CA ASP A 332 -18.42 -0.56 -63.75
C ASP A 332 -18.57 -1.70 -62.71
N GLU A 333 -18.21 -2.92 -63.11
CA GLU A 333 -18.24 -4.13 -62.27
C GLU A 333 -17.45 -3.99 -60.94
N ARG A 334 -16.50 -3.07 -60.87
CA ARG A 334 -15.67 -2.78 -59.69
C ARG A 334 -16.35 -1.85 -58.69
N LEU A 335 -17.47 -1.21 -59.06
CA LEU A 335 -18.17 -0.20 -58.25
C LEU A 335 -19.52 -0.73 -57.77
N ALA A 336 -19.50 -1.55 -56.72
CA ALA A 336 -20.72 -2.05 -56.11
C ALA A 336 -21.47 -0.91 -55.41
N ARG A 337 -22.80 -0.87 -55.59
CA ARG A 337 -23.66 0.04 -54.83
C ARG A 337 -23.46 -0.19 -53.33
N ALA A 338 -23.12 0.87 -52.61
CA ALA A 338 -22.91 0.85 -51.18
C ALA A 338 -24.14 0.28 -50.43
N ARG A 339 -23.92 -0.16 -49.18
CA ARG A 339 -25.03 -0.51 -48.28
C ARG A 339 -25.94 0.70 -48.09
N GLU A 340 -27.21 0.43 -47.81
CA GLU A 340 -28.11 1.45 -47.28
C GLU A 340 -27.60 1.85 -45.89
N SER A 341 -27.23 3.12 -45.77
CA SER A 341 -26.74 3.77 -44.55
C SER A 341 -27.83 4.64 -43.93
N ASP A 342 -27.60 5.04 -42.68
CA ASP A 342 -28.58 5.72 -41.84
C ASP A 342 -29.14 7.00 -42.46
N ASP A 343 -28.35 7.74 -43.26
CA ASP A 343 -28.80 8.94 -43.98
C ASP A 343 -29.84 8.63 -45.06
N LEU A 344 -29.66 7.54 -45.82
CA LEU A 344 -30.63 7.07 -46.81
C LEU A 344 -31.84 6.39 -46.16
N ALA A 345 -31.63 5.62 -45.08
CA ALA A 345 -32.72 4.99 -44.32
C ALA A 345 -33.62 6.05 -43.65
N ALA A 346 -33.03 7.08 -43.04
CA ALA A 346 -33.74 8.23 -42.50
C ALA A 346 -34.49 9.00 -43.60
N LEU A 347 -33.84 9.26 -44.75
CA LEU A 347 -34.49 9.92 -45.88
C LEU A 347 -35.71 9.13 -46.39
N LYS A 348 -35.60 7.81 -46.54
CA LYS A 348 -36.73 6.93 -46.92
C LYS A 348 -37.86 6.96 -45.89
N THR A 349 -37.52 6.94 -44.60
CA THR A 349 -38.49 6.98 -43.50
C THR A 349 -39.24 8.31 -43.46
N LEU A 350 -38.53 9.44 -43.59
CA LEU A 350 -39.13 10.77 -43.61
C LEU A 350 -39.90 11.06 -44.90
N ALA A 351 -39.42 10.63 -46.06
CA ALA A 351 -40.12 10.79 -47.34
C ALA A 351 -41.46 10.04 -47.40
N ALA A 352 -41.63 8.99 -46.59
CA ALA A 352 -42.91 8.29 -46.45
C ALA A 352 -43.96 9.09 -45.65
N LEU A 353 -43.56 10.09 -44.87
CA LEU A 353 -44.47 10.95 -44.12
C LEU A 353 -45.13 11.98 -45.06
N PRO A 354 -46.48 12.05 -45.14
CA PRO A 354 -47.16 12.97 -46.06
C PRO A 354 -46.76 14.44 -45.87
N ALA A 355 -46.61 14.89 -44.61
CA ALA A 355 -46.23 16.27 -44.29
C ALA A 355 -44.84 16.65 -44.82
N ILE A 356 -43.85 15.75 -44.70
CA ILE A 356 -42.49 15.96 -45.23
C ILE A 356 -42.51 15.98 -46.76
N ARG A 357 -43.20 15.03 -47.40
CA ARG A 357 -43.31 14.97 -48.86
C ARG A 357 -44.01 16.22 -49.44
N ASP A 358 -45.02 16.74 -48.75
CA ASP A 358 -45.75 17.93 -49.19
C ASP A 358 -44.98 19.24 -48.92
N ALA A 359 -44.08 19.28 -47.94
CA ALA A 359 -43.11 20.36 -47.76
C ALA A 359 -41.99 20.31 -48.82
N CYS A 360 -41.44 19.12 -49.13
CA CYS A 360 -40.30 18.92 -50.03
C CYS A 360 -40.67 18.90 -51.53
N ARG A 361 -41.62 19.74 -51.96
CA ARG A 361 -42.02 19.88 -53.38
C ARG A 361 -41.08 20.76 -54.22
N GLN A 362 -39.97 21.23 -53.66
CA GLN A 362 -38.98 22.08 -54.34
C GLN A 362 -37.55 21.76 -53.87
N ALA A 363 -36.57 22.02 -54.76
CA ALA A 363 -35.16 21.71 -54.55
C ALA A 363 -34.50 22.27 -53.27
N PRO A 364 -34.83 23.49 -52.77
CA PRO A 364 -34.30 23.97 -51.51
C PRO A 364 -34.75 23.12 -50.31
N ALA A 365 -36.04 22.78 -50.23
CA ALA A 365 -36.61 22.00 -49.14
C ALA A 365 -36.12 20.54 -49.16
N THR A 366 -36.04 19.91 -50.34
CA THR A 366 -35.45 18.56 -50.49
C THR A 366 -33.97 18.53 -50.10
N ARG A 367 -33.20 19.59 -50.42
CA ARG A 367 -31.81 19.71 -49.97
C ARG A 367 -31.69 19.90 -48.47
N LEU A 368 -32.55 20.72 -47.86
CA LEU A 368 -32.60 20.89 -46.41
C LEU A 368 -32.92 19.57 -45.70
N LEU A 369 -33.92 18.82 -46.19
CA LEU A 369 -34.23 17.48 -45.70
C LEU A 369 -33.01 16.56 -45.78
N TRP A 370 -32.30 16.56 -46.91
CA TRP A 370 -31.09 15.74 -47.06
C TRP A 370 -29.97 16.14 -46.09
N ASP A 371 -29.73 17.44 -45.89
CA ASP A 371 -28.72 17.92 -44.95
C ASP A 371 -29.04 17.58 -43.49
N VAL A 372 -30.33 17.47 -43.15
CA VAL A 372 -30.83 16.94 -41.86
C VAL A 372 -30.71 15.41 -41.79
N CYS A 373 -31.08 14.66 -42.82
CA CYS A 373 -30.89 13.20 -42.86
C CYS A 373 -29.43 12.77 -42.67
N ARG A 374 -28.48 13.63 -43.06
CA ARG A 374 -27.03 13.42 -42.87
C ARG A 374 -26.52 13.70 -41.45
N ILE A 375 -27.38 13.94 -40.45
CA ILE A 375 -26.98 13.96 -39.04
C ILE A 375 -26.75 12.51 -38.57
N PRO A 376 -25.54 12.11 -38.14
CA PRO A 376 -25.26 10.74 -37.71
C PRO A 376 -26.05 10.36 -36.46
N ASP A 377 -26.49 9.11 -36.36
CA ASP A 377 -26.94 8.58 -35.07
C ASP A 377 -25.73 8.20 -34.19
N PHE A 378 -25.21 9.20 -33.49
CA PHE A 378 -24.18 8.97 -32.46
C PHE A 378 -24.68 8.11 -31.29
N ARG A 379 -25.99 7.89 -31.14
CA ARG A 379 -26.63 7.33 -29.94
C ARG A 379 -26.86 5.83 -30.01
N GLY A 380 -26.95 5.25 -31.22
CA GLY A 380 -27.29 3.84 -31.43
C GLY A 380 -28.71 3.51 -30.97
N ILE A 381 -29.67 4.40 -31.26
CA ILE A 381 -31.09 4.26 -30.91
C ILE A 381 -31.85 3.52 -32.02
N SER A 382 -33.16 3.29 -31.83
CA SER A 382 -33.95 2.72 -32.93
C SER A 382 -34.06 3.70 -34.09
N ALA A 383 -34.06 3.19 -35.34
CA ALA A 383 -34.14 4.03 -36.54
C ALA A 383 -35.39 4.94 -36.55
N GLY A 384 -36.49 4.52 -35.91
CA GLY A 384 -37.69 5.33 -35.73
C GLY A 384 -37.52 6.49 -34.75
N GLU A 385 -36.78 6.31 -33.65
CA GLU A 385 -36.47 7.39 -32.70
C GLU A 385 -35.49 8.41 -33.31
N HIS A 386 -34.50 7.95 -34.09
CA HIS A 386 -33.62 8.86 -34.84
C HIS A 386 -34.44 9.63 -35.87
N ALA A 387 -35.24 8.95 -36.70
CA ALA A 387 -36.11 9.60 -37.67
C ALA A 387 -37.06 10.65 -37.03
N GLY A 388 -37.71 10.34 -35.91
CA GLY A 388 -38.58 11.30 -35.20
C GLY A 388 -37.85 12.51 -34.58
N MET A 389 -36.54 12.39 -34.29
CA MET A 389 -35.70 13.54 -33.95
C MET A 389 -35.37 14.38 -35.20
N LEU A 390 -35.03 13.73 -36.31
CA LEU A 390 -34.71 14.38 -37.58
C LEU A 390 -35.91 15.11 -38.17
N GLU A 391 -37.11 14.50 -38.11
CA GLU A 391 -38.39 15.12 -38.46
C GLU A 391 -38.58 16.46 -37.75
N ARG A 392 -38.31 16.49 -36.43
CA ARG A 392 -38.48 17.67 -35.60
C ARG A 392 -37.46 18.77 -35.92
N ILE A 393 -36.20 18.38 -36.18
CA ILE A 393 -35.15 19.31 -36.60
C ILE A 393 -35.47 19.90 -37.98
N PHE A 394 -35.92 19.08 -38.93
CA PHE A 394 -36.38 19.54 -40.24
C PHE A 394 -37.57 20.50 -40.12
N GLY A 395 -38.57 20.19 -39.29
CA GLY A 395 -39.71 21.06 -39.02
C GLY A 395 -39.29 22.46 -38.56
N PHE A 396 -38.44 22.55 -37.53
CA PHE A 396 -37.91 23.84 -37.06
C PHE A 396 -37.14 24.61 -38.13
N LEU A 397 -36.28 23.94 -38.90
CA LEU A 397 -35.49 24.57 -39.96
C LEU A 397 -36.35 25.01 -41.17
N ASN A 398 -37.41 24.25 -41.49
CA ASN A 398 -38.30 24.52 -42.61
C ASN A 398 -39.36 25.60 -42.29
N GLU A 399 -39.85 25.65 -41.04
CA GLU A 399 -40.84 26.64 -40.61
C GLU A 399 -40.19 27.95 -40.11
N TRP A 400 -39.18 27.88 -39.24
CA TRP A 400 -38.63 29.03 -38.49
C TRP A 400 -37.22 29.43 -38.93
N GLY A 401 -36.66 28.72 -39.92
CA GLY A 401 -35.31 28.91 -40.45
C GLY A 401 -34.17 28.39 -39.55
N ARG A 402 -34.49 27.90 -38.34
CA ARG A 402 -33.51 27.56 -37.29
C ARG A 402 -34.11 26.65 -36.23
N VAL A 403 -33.25 25.91 -35.52
CA VAL A 403 -33.61 25.19 -34.29
C VAL A 403 -33.75 26.21 -33.16
N PRO A 404 -34.88 26.25 -32.42
CA PRO A 404 -35.10 27.27 -31.38
C PRO A 404 -34.26 27.03 -30.12
N ASP A 405 -33.59 28.08 -29.67
CA ASP A 405 -32.66 28.09 -28.54
C ASP A 405 -33.25 27.50 -27.25
N ASP A 406 -34.47 27.88 -26.86
CA ASP A 406 -35.15 27.31 -25.68
C ASP A 406 -35.33 25.79 -25.73
N TRP A 407 -35.45 25.21 -26.93
CA TRP A 407 -35.54 23.76 -27.08
C TRP A 407 -34.16 23.11 -27.01
N LEU A 408 -33.17 23.69 -27.68
CA LEU A 408 -31.78 23.21 -27.67
C LEU A 408 -31.18 23.28 -26.26
N ALA A 409 -31.39 24.38 -25.54
CA ALA A 409 -31.04 24.56 -24.13
C ALA A 409 -31.58 23.42 -23.24
N ARG A 410 -32.85 23.05 -23.44
CA ARG A 410 -33.48 21.94 -22.70
C ARG A 410 -32.93 20.56 -23.07
N GLN A 411 -32.44 20.35 -24.29
CA GLN A 411 -31.75 19.08 -24.61
C GLN A 411 -30.35 19.04 -24.00
N VAL A 412 -29.57 20.11 -24.15
CA VAL A 412 -28.19 20.21 -23.60
C VAL A 412 -28.20 20.10 -22.07
N LYS A 413 -29.08 20.85 -21.38
CA LYS A 413 -29.19 20.83 -19.91
C LYS A 413 -29.63 19.47 -19.32
N ARG A 414 -30.27 18.59 -20.12
CA ARG A 414 -30.59 17.21 -19.69
C ARG A 414 -29.39 16.26 -19.80
N ILE A 415 -28.37 16.63 -20.56
CA ILE A 415 -27.18 15.82 -20.86
C ILE A 415 -25.96 16.29 -20.04
N ASP A 416 -25.91 17.58 -19.66
CA ASP A 416 -24.87 18.20 -18.82
C ASP A 416 -24.93 17.72 -17.36
N ARG A 417 -24.50 16.47 -17.15
CA ARG A 417 -24.46 15.77 -15.87
C ARG A 417 -23.24 14.85 -15.84
N THR A 418 -22.37 15.03 -14.86
CA THR A 418 -21.14 14.25 -14.67
C THR A 418 -21.30 13.07 -13.70
N ASP A 419 -22.50 12.85 -13.15
CA ASP A 419 -22.78 11.81 -12.16
C ASP A 419 -23.16 10.45 -12.78
N GLY A 420 -22.57 9.34 -12.32
CA GLY A 420 -22.95 7.99 -12.74
C GLY A 420 -21.76 7.10 -13.07
N ASP A 421 -22.04 5.96 -13.70
CA ASP A 421 -21.02 5.03 -14.17
C ASP A 421 -20.47 5.38 -15.56
N ILE A 422 -19.47 4.61 -15.99
CA ILE A 422 -18.77 4.77 -17.28
C ILE A 422 -19.76 4.68 -18.46
N ASP A 423 -20.78 3.83 -18.37
CA ASP A 423 -21.71 3.59 -19.47
C ASP A 423 -22.81 4.66 -19.55
N ALA A 424 -23.25 5.22 -18.42
CA ALA A 424 -24.09 6.42 -18.36
C ALA A 424 -23.35 7.65 -18.90
N LEU A 425 -22.08 7.85 -18.51
CA LEU A 425 -21.23 8.92 -19.03
C LEU A 425 -20.97 8.76 -20.54
N SER A 426 -20.66 7.54 -21.00
CA SER A 426 -20.48 7.22 -22.41
C SER A 426 -21.74 7.50 -23.24
N LYS A 427 -22.93 7.13 -22.73
CA LYS A 427 -24.22 7.45 -23.38
C LYS A 427 -24.48 8.96 -23.44
N ARG A 428 -24.24 9.72 -22.37
CA ARG A 428 -24.38 11.20 -22.41
C ARG A 428 -23.39 11.85 -23.39
N LEU A 429 -22.16 11.34 -23.43
CA LEU A 429 -21.11 11.78 -24.35
C LEU A 429 -21.45 11.49 -25.83
N ALA A 430 -22.12 10.37 -26.10
CA ALA A 430 -22.75 10.09 -27.39
C ALA A 430 -23.90 11.06 -27.71
N TYR A 431 -24.76 11.36 -26.73
CA TYR A 431 -25.95 12.18 -26.94
C TYR A 431 -25.63 13.67 -27.17
N ILE A 432 -24.57 14.22 -26.57
CA ILE A 432 -24.15 15.61 -26.79
C ILE A 432 -23.58 15.82 -28.20
N ARG A 433 -22.90 14.83 -28.79
CA ARG A 433 -22.34 14.93 -30.16
C ARG A 433 -23.39 15.26 -31.21
N THR A 434 -24.62 14.75 -31.08
CA THR A 434 -25.75 15.15 -31.94
C THR A 434 -25.96 16.67 -31.94
N TRP A 435 -25.90 17.30 -30.77
CA TRP A 435 -26.08 18.75 -30.61
C TRP A 435 -24.83 19.54 -31.01
N THR A 436 -23.63 19.03 -30.70
CA THR A 436 -22.36 19.60 -31.19
C THR A 436 -22.27 19.61 -32.72
N TYR A 437 -22.85 18.62 -33.39
CA TYR A 437 -22.97 18.55 -34.85
C TYR A 437 -24.01 19.56 -35.39
N VAL A 438 -25.20 19.62 -34.78
CA VAL A 438 -26.26 20.60 -35.12
C VAL A 438 -25.75 22.05 -34.99
N ALA A 439 -25.09 22.39 -33.88
CA ALA A 439 -24.51 23.72 -33.65
C ALA A 439 -23.37 24.08 -34.64
N GLN A 440 -22.81 23.11 -35.36
CA GLN A 440 -21.76 23.34 -36.37
C GLN A 440 -22.28 23.47 -37.80
N ARG A 441 -23.57 23.18 -38.05
CA ARG A 441 -24.20 23.53 -39.33
C ARG A 441 -24.45 25.04 -39.39
N LYS A 442 -24.10 25.65 -40.53
CA LYS A 442 -24.20 27.10 -40.72
C LYS A 442 -25.66 27.53 -40.85
N GLY A 443 -26.08 28.55 -40.11
CA GLY A 443 -27.44 29.08 -40.13
C GLY A 443 -28.52 28.12 -39.64
N TRP A 444 -28.19 27.21 -38.70
CA TRP A 444 -29.14 26.27 -38.08
C TRP A 444 -29.57 26.66 -36.67
N VAL A 445 -28.90 27.63 -36.05
CA VAL A 445 -29.14 28.16 -34.69
C VAL A 445 -28.95 29.69 -34.71
N ASP A 446 -29.51 30.42 -33.76
CA ASP A 446 -29.41 31.90 -33.73
C ASP A 446 -27.96 32.38 -33.51
N ASP A 447 -27.31 31.96 -32.43
CA ASP A 447 -25.88 32.22 -32.18
C ASP A 447 -25.03 30.96 -32.35
N GLU A 448 -24.43 30.83 -33.53
CA GLU A 448 -23.48 29.76 -33.85
C GLU A 448 -22.28 29.69 -32.89
N SER A 449 -21.81 30.82 -32.36
CA SER A 449 -20.62 30.90 -31.50
C SER A 449 -20.95 30.46 -30.09
N HIS A 450 -22.06 30.97 -29.53
CA HIS A 450 -22.58 30.54 -28.24
C HIS A 450 -22.84 29.03 -28.22
N TRP A 451 -23.59 28.51 -29.19
CA TRP A 451 -23.97 27.09 -29.18
C TRP A 451 -22.79 26.15 -29.38
N ARG A 452 -21.81 26.49 -30.23
CA ARG A 452 -20.56 25.72 -30.36
C ARG A 452 -19.76 25.70 -29.06
N GLY A 453 -19.68 26.83 -28.36
CA GLY A 453 -19.05 26.90 -27.04
C GLY A 453 -19.78 26.06 -25.99
N ALA A 454 -21.11 26.20 -25.93
CA ALA A 454 -21.96 25.54 -24.95
C ALA A 454 -21.93 24.01 -25.08
N THR A 455 -22.15 23.44 -26.28
CA THR A 455 -22.14 21.99 -26.44
C THR A 455 -20.74 21.40 -26.28
N ARG A 456 -19.69 22.10 -26.74
CA ARG A 456 -18.30 21.68 -26.55
C ARG A 456 -17.93 21.64 -25.07
N ALA A 457 -18.31 22.65 -24.29
CA ALA A 457 -18.04 22.68 -22.85
C ALA A 457 -18.71 21.51 -22.09
N VAL A 458 -19.89 21.06 -22.55
CA VAL A 458 -20.56 19.85 -22.03
C VAL A 458 -19.83 18.58 -22.48
N GLU A 459 -19.41 18.49 -23.75
CA GLU A 459 -18.63 17.36 -24.26
C GLU A 459 -17.27 17.22 -23.55
N ASP A 460 -16.58 18.32 -23.27
CA ASP A 460 -15.33 18.36 -22.48
C ASP A 460 -15.58 17.91 -21.03
N ARG A 461 -16.60 18.44 -20.33
CA ARG A 461 -16.96 18.01 -18.96
C ARG A 461 -17.26 16.51 -18.87
N LEU A 462 -18.05 15.99 -19.81
CA LEU A 462 -18.38 14.56 -19.88
C LEU A 462 -17.16 13.70 -20.23
N SER A 463 -16.25 14.21 -21.07
CA SER A 463 -15.01 13.53 -21.43
C SER A 463 -14.04 13.39 -20.25
N ASP A 464 -13.93 14.43 -19.42
CA ASP A 464 -13.05 14.43 -18.25
C ASP A 464 -13.63 13.56 -17.12
N ALA A 465 -14.95 13.63 -16.88
CA ALA A 465 -15.62 12.72 -15.95
C ALA A 465 -15.46 11.24 -16.38
N LEU A 466 -15.62 10.96 -17.68
CA LEU A 466 -15.41 9.61 -18.24
C LEU A 466 -13.95 9.15 -18.09
N HIS A 467 -12.97 10.04 -18.32
CA HIS A 467 -11.56 9.72 -18.09
C HIS A 467 -11.27 9.42 -16.61
N GLN A 468 -11.81 10.21 -15.69
CA GLN A 468 -11.66 9.98 -14.25
C GLN A 468 -12.27 8.63 -13.83
N ALA A 469 -13.48 8.31 -14.29
CA ALA A 469 -14.16 7.04 -14.00
C ALA A 469 -13.41 5.83 -14.57
N LEU A 470 -12.90 5.91 -15.81
CA LEU A 470 -12.03 4.88 -16.39
C LEU A 470 -10.76 4.69 -15.56
N THR A 471 -10.11 5.78 -15.16
CA THR A 471 -8.87 5.76 -14.35
C THR A 471 -9.11 5.10 -12.99
N GLN A 472 -10.16 5.51 -12.28
CA GLN A 472 -10.52 4.98 -10.96
C GLN A 472 -10.86 3.47 -11.02
N ARG A 473 -11.45 3.00 -12.13
CA ARG A 473 -11.81 1.59 -12.31
C ARG A 473 -10.65 0.71 -12.78
N PHE A 474 -9.77 1.21 -13.64
CA PHE A 474 -8.78 0.39 -14.36
C PHE A 474 -7.31 0.68 -14.01
N VAL A 475 -7.04 1.61 -13.11
CA VAL A 475 -5.69 1.91 -12.59
C VAL A 475 -5.70 1.92 -11.06
N ASP A 476 -4.94 1.02 -10.44
CA ASP A 476 -4.51 1.22 -9.07
C ASP A 476 -3.29 2.15 -9.04
N ARG A 477 -3.55 3.41 -8.65
CA ARG A 477 -2.54 4.46 -8.51
C ARG A 477 -1.47 4.13 -7.45
N ARG A 478 -1.75 3.28 -6.45
CA ARG A 478 -0.77 2.89 -5.44
C ARG A 478 0.29 1.99 -6.06
N THR A 479 -0.15 0.86 -6.63
CA THR A 479 0.74 -0.11 -7.29
C THR A 479 1.46 0.48 -8.49
N SER A 480 0.80 1.30 -9.34
CA SER A 480 1.46 1.82 -10.55
C SER A 480 2.61 2.80 -10.23
N VAL A 481 2.43 3.72 -9.26
CA VAL A 481 3.49 4.65 -8.83
C VAL A 481 4.68 3.91 -8.19
N LEU A 482 4.40 2.89 -7.36
CA LEU A 482 5.44 2.04 -6.75
C LEU A 482 6.24 1.28 -7.81
N LEU A 483 5.56 0.64 -8.77
CA LEU A 483 6.21 -0.08 -9.88
C LEU A 483 7.03 0.84 -10.79
N ARG A 484 6.60 2.11 -10.97
CA ARG A 484 7.34 3.10 -11.77
C ARG A 484 8.71 3.41 -11.15
N ARG A 485 8.75 3.76 -9.86
CA ARG A 485 10.02 4.08 -9.17
C ARG A 485 10.95 2.88 -8.99
N LEU A 486 10.40 1.70 -8.68
CA LEU A 486 11.16 0.44 -8.66
C LEU A 486 11.92 0.17 -9.98
N LYS A 487 11.33 0.53 -11.13
CA LYS A 487 12.00 0.44 -12.44
C LYS A 487 13.02 1.54 -12.69
N GLN A 488 12.77 2.76 -12.22
CA GLN A 488 13.62 3.93 -12.48
C GLN A 488 14.97 3.88 -11.73
N LYS A 489 15.15 2.97 -10.76
CA LYS A 489 16.35 2.85 -9.91
C LYS A 489 16.68 4.09 -9.07
N GLU A 490 15.73 5.01 -8.93
CA GLU A 490 15.82 6.07 -7.93
C GLU A 490 15.85 5.42 -6.54
N SER A 491 16.77 5.87 -5.69
CA SER A 491 16.84 5.40 -4.31
C SER A 491 15.62 5.90 -3.54
N LEU A 492 14.61 5.03 -3.42
CA LEU A 492 13.43 5.26 -2.59
C LEU A 492 13.87 5.49 -1.14
N VAL A 493 13.99 6.76 -0.73
CA VAL A 493 14.29 7.11 0.66
C VAL A 493 13.02 6.89 1.49
N ALA A 494 13.08 5.94 2.42
CA ALA A 494 12.05 5.80 3.44
C ALA A 494 12.28 6.84 4.53
N ASP A 495 11.32 7.73 4.70
CA ASP A 495 11.31 8.75 5.76
C ASP A 495 10.62 8.17 7.00
N VAL A 496 11.24 8.35 8.17
CA VAL A 496 10.83 7.70 9.41
C VAL A 496 10.65 8.77 10.47
N ASN A 497 9.41 9.00 10.87
CA ASN A 497 9.10 10.05 11.86
C ASN A 497 9.46 9.62 13.30
N ASP A 498 9.41 10.56 14.24
CA ASP A 498 9.77 10.33 15.65
C ASP A 498 8.92 9.25 16.36
N LYS A 499 7.76 8.87 15.80
CA LYS A 499 6.92 7.79 16.31
C LYS A 499 7.34 6.41 15.78
N GLY A 500 8.33 6.35 14.90
CA GLY A 500 8.78 5.15 14.19
C GLY A 500 7.89 4.76 13.01
N GLU A 501 6.97 5.62 12.58
CA GLU A 501 6.13 5.36 11.40
C GLU A 501 6.97 5.54 10.13
N VAL A 502 6.99 4.52 9.27
CA VAL A 502 7.75 4.51 8.02
C VAL A 502 6.86 4.98 6.88
N SER A 503 7.28 6.01 6.17
CA SER A 503 6.59 6.53 5.00
C SER A 503 7.52 6.70 3.80
N VAL A 504 6.94 6.76 2.60
CA VAL A 504 7.62 7.24 1.39
C VAL A 504 6.72 8.29 0.76
N GLU A 505 7.23 9.51 0.61
CA GLU A 505 6.49 10.68 0.12
C GLU A 505 5.09 10.85 0.76
N GLY A 506 5.03 10.71 2.09
CA GLY A 506 3.80 10.88 2.86
C GLY A 506 2.83 9.68 2.85
N GLN A 507 3.13 8.59 2.13
CA GLN A 507 2.35 7.35 2.22
C GLN A 507 2.93 6.40 3.28
N LEU A 508 2.12 6.04 4.27
CA LEU A 508 2.47 5.09 5.33
C LEU A 508 2.67 3.67 4.77
N LEU A 509 3.78 3.03 5.15
CA LEU A 509 4.13 1.64 4.82
C LEU A 509 3.98 0.69 6.01
N GLY A 510 4.22 1.21 7.22
CA GLY A 510 4.26 0.42 8.45
C GLY A 510 4.96 1.16 9.59
N ARG A 511 5.42 0.43 10.60
CA ARG A 511 6.11 0.97 11.78
C ARG A 511 7.35 0.17 12.14
N LEU A 512 8.42 0.86 12.55
CA LEU A 512 9.64 0.28 13.12
C LEU A 512 9.54 0.23 14.66
N GLU A 513 9.61 -0.97 15.21
CA GLU A 513 9.69 -1.24 16.66
C GLU A 513 11.09 -1.80 16.97
N GLY A 514 11.94 -1.01 17.63
CA GLY A 514 13.34 -1.37 17.84
C GLY A 514 14.07 -1.57 16.51
N PHE A 515 14.37 -2.83 16.19
CA PHE A 515 15.03 -3.26 14.95
C PHE A 515 14.15 -4.19 14.10
N ARG A 516 12.82 -4.02 14.18
CA ARG A 516 11.84 -4.85 13.48
C ARG A 516 10.80 -4.03 12.76
N PHE A 517 10.33 -4.49 11.60
CA PHE A 517 9.38 -3.75 10.75
C PHE A 517 8.01 -4.44 10.68
N ARG A 518 6.98 -3.77 11.20
CA ARG A 518 5.58 -4.20 11.07
C ARG A 518 4.90 -3.43 9.94
N ALA A 519 4.56 -4.13 8.86
CA ALA A 519 3.76 -3.56 7.77
C ALA A 519 2.32 -3.23 8.22
N ASP A 520 1.68 -2.28 7.54
CA ASP A 520 0.27 -1.93 7.74
C ASP A 520 -0.66 -3.15 7.53
N PRO A 521 -1.51 -3.54 8.51
CA PRO A 521 -2.42 -4.68 8.38
C PRO A 521 -3.51 -4.51 7.30
N ASN A 522 -3.72 -3.30 6.76
CA ASN A 522 -4.70 -3.06 5.69
C ASN A 522 -4.21 -3.43 4.26
N ALA A 523 -2.94 -3.85 4.09
CA ALA A 523 -2.40 -4.16 2.77
C ALA A 523 -2.86 -5.54 2.24
N THR A 524 -3.37 -5.59 1.01
CA THR A 524 -3.81 -6.85 0.38
C THR A 524 -2.62 -7.73 -0.05
N GLY A 525 -2.83 -9.04 -0.23
CA GLY A 525 -1.74 -10.04 -0.28
C GLY A 525 -0.60 -9.79 -1.29
N ASP A 526 -0.93 -9.50 -2.56
CA ASP A 526 0.09 -9.26 -3.60
C ASP A 526 0.66 -7.83 -3.56
N GLU A 527 -0.13 -6.83 -3.11
CA GLU A 527 0.39 -5.50 -2.74
C GLU A 527 1.43 -5.64 -1.63
N ALA A 528 1.08 -6.30 -0.52
CA ALA A 528 1.91 -6.47 0.67
C ALA A 528 3.21 -7.25 0.43
N LYS A 529 3.28 -8.03 -0.66
CA LYS A 529 4.50 -8.71 -1.11
C LYS A 529 5.40 -7.75 -1.91
N THR A 530 4.81 -6.98 -2.83
CA THR A 530 5.53 -5.97 -3.63
C THR A 530 6.03 -4.82 -2.76
N LEU A 531 5.19 -4.34 -1.84
CA LEU A 531 5.51 -3.34 -0.81
C LEU A 531 6.67 -3.80 0.08
N ARG A 532 6.68 -5.06 0.54
CA ARG A 532 7.79 -5.59 1.32
C ARG A 532 9.10 -5.57 0.53
N GLN A 533 9.12 -6.08 -0.69
CA GLN A 533 10.34 -6.08 -1.51
C GLN A 533 10.88 -4.68 -1.82
N ALA A 534 10.01 -3.67 -1.98
CA ALA A 534 10.42 -2.28 -2.06
C ALA A 534 11.01 -1.76 -0.73
N SER A 535 10.33 -2.06 0.39
CA SER A 535 10.69 -1.57 1.72
C SER A 535 12.06 -2.07 2.20
N VAL A 536 12.45 -3.34 1.92
CA VAL A 536 13.76 -3.88 2.35
C VAL A 536 14.92 -3.00 1.85
N ALA A 537 14.89 -2.64 0.56
CA ALA A 537 15.95 -1.83 -0.06
C ALA A 537 16.02 -0.40 0.51
N SER A 538 14.87 0.17 0.87
CA SER A 538 14.76 1.51 1.47
C SER A 538 15.09 1.57 2.96
N LEU A 539 14.90 0.48 3.70
CA LEU A 539 15.04 0.45 5.16
C LEU A 539 16.48 0.18 5.65
N ALA A 540 17.33 -0.46 4.85
CA ALA A 540 18.69 -0.81 5.28
C ALA A 540 19.51 0.39 5.82
N PRO A 541 19.53 1.59 5.18
CA PRO A 541 20.24 2.76 5.73
C PRO A 541 19.68 3.22 7.09
N GLN A 542 18.36 3.14 7.28
CA GLN A 542 17.71 3.50 8.54
C GLN A 542 18.04 2.50 9.65
N PHE A 543 18.13 1.21 9.34
CA PHE A 543 18.59 0.19 10.30
C PHE A 543 20.06 0.41 10.72
N HIS A 544 20.95 0.74 9.78
CA HIS A 544 22.33 1.10 10.12
C HIS A 544 22.38 2.33 11.05
N LEU A 545 21.73 3.43 10.69
CA LEU A 545 21.68 4.66 11.49
C LEU A 545 21.11 4.43 12.90
N ARG A 546 20.03 3.63 13.02
CA ARG A 546 19.45 3.26 14.32
C ARG A 546 20.39 2.35 15.12
N SER A 547 21.19 1.51 14.45
CA SER A 547 22.21 0.68 15.10
C SER A 547 23.39 1.50 15.64
N ASP A 548 23.77 2.58 14.95
CA ASP A 548 24.77 3.54 15.42
C ASP A 548 24.27 4.30 16.65
N ARG A 549 23.03 4.83 16.58
CA ARG A 549 22.40 5.48 17.73
C ARG A 549 22.30 4.56 18.94
N PHE A 550 21.84 3.32 18.77
CA PHE A 550 21.75 2.35 19.87
C PHE A 550 23.12 1.94 20.43
N TYR A 551 24.12 1.75 19.57
CA TYR A 551 25.47 1.41 20.01
C TYR A 551 26.09 2.51 20.88
N ASN A 552 25.80 3.78 20.56
CA ASN A 552 26.30 4.95 21.28
C ASN A 552 25.37 5.44 22.41
N ALA A 553 24.15 4.89 22.54
CA ALA A 553 23.19 5.27 23.59
C ALA A 553 23.78 5.00 25.00
N PRO A 554 23.49 5.84 26.01
CA PRO A 554 23.96 5.64 27.37
C PRO A 554 23.34 4.39 28.02
N ASP A 555 24.05 3.75 28.96
CA ASP A 555 23.56 2.59 29.72
C ASP A 555 22.33 2.89 30.62
N THR A 556 21.83 4.14 30.63
CA THR A 556 20.59 4.56 31.29
C THR A 556 19.34 4.45 30.41
N GLU A 557 19.49 4.35 29.08
CA GLU A 557 18.35 4.15 28.16
C GLU A 557 17.98 2.66 27.98
N ILE A 558 18.83 1.75 28.49
CA ILE A 558 18.67 0.30 28.38
C ILE A 558 18.28 -0.27 29.75
N ASP A 559 17.27 -1.13 29.81
CA ASP A 559 16.87 -1.79 31.06
C ASP A 559 16.53 -3.29 30.85
N VAL A 560 16.53 -4.03 31.97
CA VAL A 560 16.26 -5.47 32.04
C VAL A 560 14.94 -5.71 32.76
N THR A 561 13.95 -6.26 32.05
CA THR A 561 12.65 -6.60 32.65
C THR A 561 12.76 -7.80 33.59
N GLU A 562 11.81 -7.95 34.51
CA GLU A 562 11.82 -9.07 35.47
C GLU A 562 11.62 -10.46 34.79
N GLN A 563 11.17 -10.47 33.53
CA GLN A 563 11.12 -11.66 32.66
C GLN A 563 12.32 -11.78 31.69
N GLY A 564 13.41 -11.04 31.94
CA GLY A 564 14.68 -11.15 31.19
C GLY A 564 14.66 -10.54 29.78
N GLY A 565 13.62 -9.79 29.40
CA GLY A 565 13.59 -8.98 28.19
C GLY A 565 14.50 -7.76 28.31
N LEU A 566 15.09 -7.34 27.19
CA LEU A 566 16.01 -6.20 27.11
C LEU A 566 15.33 -5.07 26.32
N MET A 567 15.14 -3.93 26.98
CA MET A 567 14.41 -2.78 26.46
C MET A 567 15.37 -1.63 26.12
N TRP A 568 15.05 -0.86 25.09
CA TRP A 568 15.66 0.46 24.80
C TRP A 568 14.53 1.49 24.75
N GLY A 569 14.42 2.31 25.80
CA GLY A 569 13.21 3.11 26.02
C GLY A 569 11.96 2.23 26.09
N THR A 570 11.03 2.42 25.14
CA THR A 570 9.81 1.60 24.99
C THR A 570 10.00 0.31 24.18
N ASP A 571 11.12 0.16 23.46
CA ASP A 571 11.26 -0.84 22.42
C ASP A 571 11.96 -2.11 22.93
N ALA A 572 11.36 -3.28 22.70
CA ALA A 572 12.00 -4.56 22.99
C ALA A 572 13.07 -4.88 21.93
N VAL A 573 14.34 -4.80 22.31
CA VAL A 573 15.51 -4.96 21.43
C VAL A 573 16.23 -6.31 21.59
N GLY A 574 15.86 -7.11 22.60
CA GLY A 574 16.36 -8.47 22.76
C GLY A 574 15.84 -9.17 24.02
N ARG A 575 16.45 -10.30 24.36
CA ARG A 575 16.28 -11.00 25.63
C ARG A 575 17.55 -11.71 26.09
N LEU A 576 17.65 -11.90 27.40
CA LEU A 576 18.60 -12.80 28.03
C LEU A 576 18.23 -14.26 27.76
N THR A 577 19.25 -15.13 27.72
CA THR A 577 19.13 -16.58 27.66
C THR A 577 20.14 -17.23 28.61
N ARG A 578 19.99 -18.54 28.87
CA ARG A 578 20.96 -19.31 29.65
C ARG A 578 22.33 -19.31 28.95
N GLY A 579 23.37 -18.92 29.65
CA GLY A 579 24.77 -19.07 29.25
C GLY A 579 25.50 -20.17 30.05
N ASP A 580 26.82 -20.28 29.83
CA ASP A 580 27.66 -21.32 30.43
C ASP A 580 28.00 -21.07 31.92
N ASP A 581 27.93 -19.82 32.38
CA ASP A 581 28.19 -19.38 33.75
C ASP A 581 26.94 -18.66 34.28
N PRO A 582 26.45 -18.93 35.51
CA PRO A 582 25.26 -18.26 36.06
C PRO A 582 25.35 -16.72 36.13
N LEU A 583 26.56 -16.15 36.11
CA LEU A 583 26.81 -14.70 36.06
C LEU A 583 27.16 -14.20 34.64
N LYS A 584 27.01 -15.03 33.59
CA LYS A 584 27.21 -14.66 32.18
C LYS A 584 26.07 -15.22 31.32
N PRO A 585 24.89 -14.58 31.30
CA PRO A 585 23.79 -14.99 30.43
C PRO A 585 24.16 -14.77 28.95
N GLY A 586 23.58 -15.60 28.09
CA GLY A 586 23.57 -15.36 26.65
C GLY A 586 22.55 -14.27 26.28
N ILE A 587 22.63 -13.76 25.05
CA ILE A 587 21.72 -12.74 24.54
C ILE A 587 21.27 -13.07 23.12
N VAL A 588 19.96 -12.94 22.90
CA VAL A 588 19.33 -12.95 21.58
C VAL A 588 18.80 -11.55 21.30
N ALA A 589 19.32 -10.89 20.26
CA ALA A 589 18.80 -9.61 19.79
C ALA A 589 17.50 -9.81 18.99
N PHE A 590 16.59 -8.83 19.03
CA PHE A 590 15.36 -8.81 18.25
C PHE A 590 15.53 -7.90 17.03
N VAL A 591 16.09 -8.47 15.97
CA VAL A 591 16.42 -7.82 14.70
C VAL A 591 15.84 -8.69 13.59
N ASP A 592 15.06 -8.11 12.67
CA ASP A 592 14.50 -8.85 11.53
C ASP A 592 15.58 -9.09 10.45
N ASP A 593 15.41 -10.13 9.62
CA ASP A 593 16.36 -10.50 8.57
C ASP A 593 16.64 -9.34 7.58
N GLU A 594 15.63 -8.50 7.32
CA GLU A 594 15.70 -7.28 6.50
C GLU A 594 16.76 -6.26 6.96
N ALA A 595 17.15 -6.26 8.24
CA ALA A 595 18.16 -5.34 8.78
C ALA A 595 19.61 -5.81 8.59
N GLY A 596 19.81 -7.08 8.21
CA GLY A 596 21.12 -7.66 7.90
C GLY A 596 21.95 -8.08 9.13
N GLY A 597 22.83 -9.07 8.90
CA GLY A 597 23.61 -9.72 9.97
C GLY A 597 24.59 -8.80 10.71
N GLU A 598 25.08 -7.74 10.08
CA GLU A 598 25.98 -6.78 10.73
C GLU A 598 25.27 -5.95 11.80
N VAL A 599 24.04 -5.51 11.53
CA VAL A 599 23.18 -4.81 12.52
C VAL A 599 22.84 -5.76 13.66
N ALA A 600 22.47 -7.01 13.36
CA ALA A 600 22.18 -8.03 14.36
C ALA A 600 23.37 -8.29 15.30
N GLU A 601 24.58 -8.45 14.76
CA GLU A 601 25.80 -8.61 15.55
C GLU A 601 26.13 -7.36 16.40
N LYS A 602 25.96 -6.17 15.84
CA LYS A 602 26.23 -4.90 16.53
C LYS A 602 25.29 -4.67 17.71
N VAL A 603 24.00 -4.92 17.53
CA VAL A 603 22.98 -4.85 18.59
C VAL A 603 23.27 -5.91 19.67
N ARG A 604 23.56 -7.15 19.29
CA ARG A 604 23.90 -8.24 20.23
C ARG A 604 25.13 -7.90 21.09
N ARG A 605 26.20 -7.35 20.49
CA ARG A 605 27.42 -6.93 21.21
C ARG A 605 27.14 -5.77 22.17
N ARG A 606 26.38 -4.75 21.75
CA ARG A 606 26.00 -3.62 22.62
C ARG A 606 25.22 -4.07 23.86
N LEU A 607 24.27 -4.98 23.66
CA LEU A 607 23.49 -5.59 24.74
C LEU A 607 24.37 -6.44 25.67
N GLN A 608 25.31 -7.23 25.13
CA GLN A 608 26.22 -8.03 25.97
C GLN A 608 27.08 -7.13 26.85
N HIS A 609 27.68 -6.07 26.29
CA HIS A 609 28.48 -5.12 27.07
C HIS A 609 27.65 -4.36 28.13
N PHE A 610 26.38 -4.07 27.87
CA PHE A 610 25.48 -3.51 28.90
C PHE A 610 25.25 -4.52 30.04
N VAL A 611 24.87 -5.76 29.71
CA VAL A 611 24.57 -6.80 30.71
C VAL A 611 25.82 -7.17 31.52
N ASP A 612 26.96 -7.36 30.87
CA ASP A 612 28.24 -7.65 31.53
C ASP A 612 28.62 -6.54 32.52
N ARG A 613 28.51 -5.26 32.13
CA ARG A 613 28.72 -4.10 33.03
C ARG A 613 27.72 -4.07 34.18
N ARG A 614 26.44 -4.32 33.90
CA ARG A 614 25.34 -4.29 34.89
C ARG A 614 25.52 -5.38 35.94
N ILE A 615 25.94 -6.58 35.53
CA ILE A 615 26.31 -7.68 36.44
C ILE A 615 27.57 -7.29 37.21
N ALA A 616 28.62 -6.78 36.55
CA ALA A 616 29.85 -6.36 37.22
C ALA A 616 29.60 -5.33 38.33
N ALA A 617 28.75 -4.33 38.09
CA ALA A 617 28.42 -3.29 39.07
C ALA A 617 27.48 -3.75 40.19
N LEU A 618 26.53 -4.66 39.91
CA LEU A 618 25.56 -5.13 40.92
C LEU A 618 26.06 -6.34 41.74
N PHE A 619 27.01 -7.10 41.21
CA PHE A 619 27.61 -8.28 41.85
C PHE A 619 29.11 -8.13 42.15
N GLU A 620 29.65 -6.90 42.13
CA GLU A 620 31.06 -6.60 42.45
C GLU A 620 31.59 -7.39 43.67
N PRO A 621 30.94 -7.40 44.86
CA PRO A 621 31.47 -8.11 46.04
C PRO A 621 31.52 -9.64 45.88
N LEU A 622 30.76 -10.20 44.95
CA LEU A 622 30.77 -11.63 44.61
C LEU A 622 31.87 -11.95 43.59
N LEU A 623 32.15 -11.01 42.69
CA LEU A 623 33.21 -11.12 41.68
C LEU A 623 34.60 -10.88 42.29
N THR A 624 34.74 -9.94 43.24
CA THR A 624 35.99 -9.77 44.01
C THR A 624 36.27 -11.00 44.88
N LEU A 625 35.24 -11.57 45.51
CA LEU A 625 35.35 -12.81 46.28
C LEU A 625 35.76 -14.02 45.39
N ARG A 626 35.30 -14.06 44.14
CA ARG A 626 35.70 -15.08 43.14
C ARG A 626 37.14 -14.89 42.63
N GLY A 627 37.61 -13.64 42.56
CA GLY A 627 38.89 -13.25 41.97
C GLY A 627 40.08 -13.17 42.94
N ASP A 628 39.86 -13.23 44.25
CA ASP A 628 40.92 -13.12 45.24
C ASP A 628 41.82 -14.38 45.28
N GLU A 629 43.02 -14.26 44.73
CA GLU A 629 44.02 -15.35 44.73
C GLU A 629 44.64 -15.62 46.10
N ALA A 630 44.49 -14.72 47.09
CA ALA A 630 44.92 -14.96 48.47
C ALA A 630 44.02 -15.97 49.19
N LEU A 631 42.79 -16.22 48.69
CA LEU A 631 41.94 -17.30 49.19
C LEU A 631 42.47 -18.64 48.67
N THR A 632 42.87 -19.51 49.60
CA THR A 632 43.44 -20.84 49.33
C THR A 632 42.68 -21.93 50.07
N GLY A 633 42.86 -23.19 49.65
CA GLY A 633 42.23 -24.35 50.26
C GLY A 633 40.70 -24.23 50.38
N LEU A 634 40.16 -24.56 51.56
CA LEU A 634 38.73 -24.52 51.86
C LEU A 634 38.12 -23.12 51.68
N ALA A 635 38.87 -22.04 51.92
CA ALA A 635 38.37 -20.67 51.74
C ALA A 635 38.01 -20.38 50.27
N ARG A 636 38.82 -20.88 49.33
CA ARG A 636 38.58 -20.74 47.89
C ARG A 636 37.40 -21.61 47.41
N GLY A 637 37.29 -22.83 47.93
CA GLY A 637 36.12 -23.70 47.67
C GLY A 637 34.81 -23.06 48.15
N PHE A 638 34.83 -22.49 49.35
CA PHE A 638 33.68 -21.77 49.91
C PHE A 638 33.34 -20.50 49.10
N ALA A 639 34.34 -19.77 48.61
CA ALA A 639 34.13 -18.63 47.70
C ALA A 639 33.43 -19.04 46.40
N PHE A 640 33.80 -20.17 45.78
CA PHE A 640 33.08 -20.71 44.63
C PHE A 640 31.64 -21.12 44.96
N SER A 641 31.41 -21.80 46.10
CA SER A 641 30.06 -22.18 46.56
C SER A 641 29.17 -20.94 46.77
N MET A 642 29.70 -19.85 47.32
CA MET A 642 29.00 -18.57 47.42
C MET A 642 28.65 -17.98 46.04
N VAL A 643 29.51 -18.12 45.03
CA VAL A 643 29.26 -17.65 43.64
C VAL A 643 28.12 -18.43 42.99
N GLU A 644 28.14 -19.76 43.07
CA GLU A 644 27.10 -20.63 42.51
C GLU A 644 25.71 -20.35 43.11
N HIS A 645 25.68 -19.93 44.37
CA HIS A 645 24.45 -19.55 45.10
C HIS A 645 24.20 -18.04 45.10
N PHE A 646 24.77 -17.29 44.14
CA PHE A 646 24.57 -15.84 43.94
C PHE A 646 24.75 -14.97 45.22
N GLY A 647 25.63 -15.42 46.13
CA GLY A 647 25.95 -14.74 47.39
C GLY A 647 24.96 -14.96 48.53
N ILE A 648 24.06 -15.96 48.46
CA ILE A 648 23.11 -16.32 49.53
C ILE A 648 23.08 -17.84 49.72
N LEU A 649 23.56 -18.33 50.87
CA LEU A 649 23.79 -19.75 51.12
C LEU A 649 23.17 -20.18 52.47
N PRO A 650 22.15 -21.06 52.51
CA PRO A 650 21.59 -21.59 53.75
C PRO A 650 22.66 -22.31 54.58
N ARG A 651 22.85 -21.90 55.83
CA ARG A 651 23.94 -22.41 56.69
C ARG A 651 23.78 -23.90 57.01
N ASP A 652 22.55 -24.39 57.00
CA ASP A 652 22.18 -25.79 57.15
C ASP A 652 22.67 -26.67 55.98
N ALA A 653 22.78 -26.14 54.76
CA ALA A 653 23.32 -26.88 53.62
C ALA A 653 24.84 -27.10 53.72
N VAL A 654 25.57 -26.11 54.26
CA VAL A 654 27.04 -26.09 54.34
C VAL A 654 27.59 -26.18 55.78
N ALA A 655 26.79 -26.74 56.70
CA ALA A 655 27.10 -26.72 58.14
C ALA A 655 28.45 -27.39 58.49
N GLN A 656 28.89 -28.37 57.71
CA GLN A 656 30.18 -29.04 57.89
C GLN A 656 31.35 -28.24 57.29
N GLU A 657 31.23 -27.72 56.07
CA GLU A 657 32.24 -26.83 55.47
C GLU A 657 32.50 -25.60 56.37
N VAL A 658 31.43 -24.98 56.87
CA VAL A 658 31.50 -23.80 57.75
C VAL A 658 32.21 -24.12 59.07
N LYS A 659 32.10 -25.36 59.55
CA LYS A 659 32.77 -25.85 60.76
C LYS A 659 34.26 -26.10 60.50
N ASP A 660 34.60 -26.64 59.33
CA ASP A 660 35.96 -27.04 58.94
C ASP A 660 36.81 -25.86 58.43
N LEU A 661 36.20 -24.74 58.03
CA LEU A 661 36.89 -23.45 57.88
C LEU A 661 37.54 -23.02 59.22
N ASP A 662 38.83 -22.75 59.20
CA ASP A 662 39.56 -22.20 60.36
C ASP A 662 39.21 -20.72 60.63
N GLN A 663 39.83 -20.13 61.66
CA GLN A 663 39.54 -18.77 62.09
C GLN A 663 40.06 -17.70 61.10
N ASP A 664 41.16 -17.98 60.40
CA ASP A 664 41.81 -17.02 59.49
C ASP A 664 41.13 -17.03 58.11
N ALA A 665 40.72 -18.19 57.61
CA ALA A 665 39.83 -18.33 56.46
C ALA A 665 38.49 -17.61 56.71
N ARG A 666 37.88 -17.78 57.89
CA ARG A 666 36.67 -17.03 58.29
C ARG A 666 36.94 -15.53 58.45
N ALA A 667 38.16 -15.10 58.79
CA ALA A 667 38.53 -13.69 58.84
C ALA A 667 38.70 -13.09 57.43
N ALA A 668 39.35 -13.81 56.52
CA ALA A 668 39.49 -13.42 55.12
C ALA A 668 38.13 -13.30 54.41
N LEU A 669 37.26 -14.30 54.54
CA LEU A 669 35.90 -14.24 53.97
C LEU A 669 35.07 -13.07 54.53
N ARG A 670 35.24 -12.70 55.81
CA ARG A 670 34.59 -11.51 56.39
C ARG A 670 35.13 -10.18 55.85
N LYS A 671 36.39 -10.11 55.40
CA LYS A 671 36.94 -8.90 54.75
C LYS A 671 36.23 -8.60 53.43
N HIS A 672 35.81 -9.63 52.69
CA HIS A 672 34.92 -9.54 51.52
C HIS A 672 33.45 -9.24 51.87
N GLY A 673 33.16 -8.78 53.09
CA GLY A 673 31.82 -8.36 53.53
C GLY A 673 30.85 -9.50 53.88
N LEU A 674 31.30 -10.77 53.83
CA LEU A 674 30.46 -11.93 54.09
C LEU A 674 29.98 -11.99 55.56
N ARG A 675 28.67 -12.15 55.75
CA ARG A 675 28.04 -12.34 57.07
C ARG A 675 27.74 -13.80 57.31
N PHE A 676 28.31 -14.34 58.39
CA PHE A 676 28.06 -15.69 58.89
C PHE A 676 26.89 -15.67 59.89
N GLY A 677 25.66 -15.63 59.40
CA GLY A 677 24.44 -15.67 60.23
C GLY A 677 24.22 -17.02 60.93
N GLN A 678 23.23 -17.07 61.82
CA GLN A 678 22.75 -18.29 62.48
C GLN A 678 22.06 -19.24 61.49
N TYR A 679 21.28 -18.71 60.55
CA TYR A 679 20.49 -19.51 59.60
C TYR A 679 21.06 -19.44 58.17
N THR A 680 21.62 -18.30 57.76
CA THR A 680 22.05 -18.05 56.38
C THR A 680 23.41 -17.33 56.35
N ILE A 681 24.25 -17.69 55.39
CA ILE A 681 25.52 -17.04 55.10
C ILE A 681 25.35 -16.22 53.81
N PHE A 682 25.62 -14.91 53.86
CA PHE A 682 25.23 -14.01 52.77
C PHE A 682 26.09 -12.75 52.65
N LEU A 683 26.05 -12.11 51.48
CA LEU A 683 26.61 -10.78 51.23
C LEU A 683 25.51 -9.72 51.34
N PRO A 684 25.50 -8.85 52.38
CA PRO A 684 24.43 -7.86 52.58
C PRO A 684 24.24 -6.87 51.42
N ALA A 685 25.31 -6.57 50.67
CA ALA A 685 25.24 -5.72 49.50
C ALA A 685 24.28 -6.25 48.42
N LEU A 686 24.16 -7.57 48.29
CA LEU A 686 23.32 -8.23 47.29
C LEU A 686 21.84 -8.35 47.72
N LEU A 687 21.50 -8.06 48.98
CA LEU A 687 20.11 -7.97 49.43
C LEU A 687 19.45 -6.62 49.07
N LYS A 688 20.18 -5.71 48.41
CA LYS A 688 19.59 -4.50 47.83
C LYS A 688 18.60 -4.86 46.69
N PRO A 689 17.60 -4.01 46.38
CA PRO A 689 16.57 -4.34 45.38
C PRO A 689 17.12 -4.61 43.97
N ALA A 690 18.05 -3.79 43.47
CA ALA A 690 18.57 -3.94 42.10
C ALA A 690 19.40 -5.22 41.88
N PRO A 691 20.37 -5.60 42.75
CA PRO A 691 21.01 -6.92 42.69
C PRO A 691 20.01 -8.08 42.87
N THR A 692 18.95 -7.89 43.68
CA THR A 692 17.95 -8.94 43.92
C THR A 692 17.10 -9.23 42.67
N ARG A 693 16.59 -8.20 41.99
CA ARG A 693 15.91 -8.34 40.69
C ARG A 693 16.75 -9.11 39.69
N LEU A 694 17.99 -8.66 39.46
CA LEU A 694 18.87 -9.31 38.48
C LEU A 694 19.28 -10.73 38.92
N ARG A 695 19.43 -10.99 40.23
CA ARG A 695 19.68 -12.36 40.75
C ARG A 695 18.55 -13.31 40.41
N MET A 696 17.29 -12.92 40.57
CA MET A 696 16.14 -13.80 40.29
C MET A 696 16.05 -14.13 38.79
N VAL A 697 16.29 -13.14 37.91
CA VAL A 697 16.39 -13.33 36.46
C VAL A 697 17.53 -14.32 36.11
N LEU A 698 18.75 -14.08 36.59
CA LEU A 698 19.91 -14.94 36.30
C LEU A 698 19.76 -16.36 36.88
N TRP A 699 19.16 -16.48 38.07
CA TRP A 699 18.90 -17.77 38.71
C TRP A 699 17.84 -18.57 37.94
N GLY A 700 16.72 -17.95 37.56
CA GLY A 700 15.68 -18.61 36.76
C GLY A 700 16.20 -19.06 35.39
N LEU A 701 17.04 -18.24 34.73
CA LEU A 701 17.72 -18.61 33.49
C LEU A 701 18.72 -19.76 33.67
N SER A 702 19.51 -19.79 34.75
CA SER A 702 20.47 -20.88 35.00
C SER A 702 19.77 -22.20 35.37
N ARG A 703 18.60 -22.13 36.03
CA ARG A 703 17.69 -23.26 36.28
C ARG A 703 16.91 -23.71 35.04
N GLY A 704 16.67 -22.80 34.09
CA GLY A 704 15.88 -23.06 32.88
C GLY A 704 14.37 -23.06 33.13
N LEU A 705 13.89 -22.11 33.95
CA LEU A 705 12.45 -21.92 34.19
C LEU A 705 11.80 -21.22 32.98
N ASP A 706 10.60 -21.67 32.57
CA ASP A 706 9.84 -21.06 31.47
C ASP A 706 9.27 -19.68 31.83
N THR A 707 8.94 -19.46 33.11
CA THR A 707 8.58 -18.17 33.70
C THR A 707 9.59 -17.82 34.79
N LEU A 708 10.11 -16.58 34.77
CA LEU A 708 11.06 -16.14 35.78
C LEU A 708 10.28 -15.57 36.99
N PRO A 709 10.59 -15.96 38.23
CA PRO A 709 9.89 -15.43 39.39
C PRO A 709 10.31 -13.98 39.68
N GLU A 710 9.33 -13.16 40.01
CA GLU A 710 9.47 -11.70 40.17
C GLU A 710 9.97 -11.32 41.57
N ALA A 711 10.57 -10.13 41.69
CA ALA A 711 11.17 -9.68 42.94
C ALA A 711 10.11 -9.06 43.88
N PRO A 712 10.02 -9.51 45.15
CA PRO A 712 9.07 -8.93 46.11
C PRO A 712 9.25 -7.40 46.26
N PRO A 713 8.16 -6.62 46.43
CA PRO A 713 8.23 -5.17 46.54
C PRO A 713 9.25 -4.69 47.59
N PRO A 714 10.07 -3.67 47.27
CA PRO A 714 11.14 -3.21 48.15
C PRO A 714 10.57 -2.59 49.43
N GLY A 715 11.28 -2.78 50.54
CA GLY A 715 10.89 -2.27 51.87
C GLY A 715 10.10 -3.28 52.72
N LEU A 716 9.44 -4.27 52.12
CA LEU A 716 8.81 -5.36 52.86
C LEU A 716 9.84 -6.14 53.70
N VAL A 717 9.37 -6.66 54.84
CA VAL A 717 10.16 -7.48 55.78
C VAL A 717 9.64 -8.90 55.84
N THR A 718 8.31 -9.10 55.78
CA THR A 718 7.67 -10.41 55.74
C THR A 718 6.61 -10.51 54.65
N ILE A 719 6.70 -11.54 53.82
CA ILE A 719 5.79 -11.83 52.70
C ILE A 719 5.09 -13.19 52.93
N PRO A 720 3.93 -13.48 52.31
CA PRO A 720 3.38 -14.83 52.33
C PRO A 720 4.29 -15.83 51.61
N VAL A 721 4.25 -17.10 52.03
CA VAL A 721 4.81 -18.21 51.26
C VAL A 721 3.71 -18.78 50.37
N ASP A 722 3.98 -18.76 49.08
CA ASP A 722 3.28 -19.53 48.07
C ASP A 722 3.83 -20.96 48.08
N ALA A 723 2.95 -21.95 48.00
CA ALA A 723 3.29 -23.37 48.00
C ALA A 723 3.74 -23.87 46.62
N ASP A 724 3.34 -23.19 45.54
CA ASP A 724 3.65 -23.58 44.16
C ASP A 724 4.92 -22.90 43.63
N ALA A 725 5.54 -22.01 44.43
CA ALA A 725 6.77 -21.31 44.08
C ALA A 725 7.99 -22.28 43.99
N PRO A 726 8.82 -22.21 42.91
CA PRO A 726 9.96 -23.12 42.75
C PRO A 726 10.94 -23.13 43.93
N GLU A 727 11.50 -24.31 44.24
CA GLU A 727 12.44 -24.48 45.36
C GLU A 727 13.64 -23.53 45.24
N GLY A 728 13.89 -22.74 46.28
CA GLY A 728 14.96 -21.73 46.32
C GLY A 728 14.52 -20.31 45.94
N THR A 729 13.32 -20.10 45.40
CA THR A 729 12.83 -18.77 44.97
C THR A 729 12.92 -17.73 46.10
N TYR A 730 12.47 -18.06 47.31
CA TYR A 730 12.57 -17.16 48.48
C TYR A 730 14.01 -16.81 48.85
N ALA A 731 14.93 -17.78 48.83
CA ALA A 731 16.34 -17.54 49.13
C ALA A 731 16.96 -16.56 48.10
N MET A 732 16.65 -16.74 46.82
CA MET A 732 17.10 -15.82 45.76
C MET A 732 16.39 -14.46 45.81
N ALA A 733 15.16 -14.39 46.31
CA ALA A 733 14.49 -13.13 46.62
C ALA A 733 15.09 -12.39 47.84
N GLY A 734 16.00 -13.01 48.60
CA GLY A 734 16.58 -12.43 49.81
C GLY A 734 15.77 -12.68 51.10
N TYR A 735 14.90 -13.69 51.09
CA TYR A 735 14.04 -14.11 52.21
C TYR A 735 14.32 -15.57 52.61
N ARG A 736 13.94 -15.97 53.82
CA ARG A 736 13.86 -17.38 54.24
C ARG A 736 12.39 -17.72 54.51
N ALA A 737 11.88 -18.78 53.87
CA ALA A 737 10.55 -19.33 54.15
C ALA A 737 10.53 -19.98 55.56
N VAL A 738 9.52 -19.65 56.36
CA VAL A 738 9.37 -20.02 57.76
C VAL A 738 7.87 -20.25 58.03
N GLY A 739 7.42 -21.49 57.84
CA GLY A 739 5.99 -21.80 57.83
C GLY A 739 5.27 -21.12 56.66
N THR A 740 4.13 -20.46 56.93
CA THR A 740 3.27 -19.82 55.92
C THR A 740 3.76 -18.44 55.46
N ARG A 741 4.90 -17.94 55.98
CA ARG A 741 5.47 -16.63 55.62
C ARG A 741 6.98 -16.71 55.45
N ALA A 742 7.54 -15.82 54.63
CA ALA A 742 8.98 -15.69 54.44
C ALA A 742 9.46 -14.35 55.00
N ILE A 743 10.58 -14.37 55.73
CA ILE A 743 11.18 -13.21 56.39
C ILE A 743 12.51 -12.83 55.72
N ARG A 744 12.75 -11.53 55.53
CA ARG A 744 13.96 -11.02 54.88
C ARG A 744 15.21 -11.39 55.68
N ILE A 745 16.25 -11.88 54.99
CA ILE A 745 17.40 -12.57 55.63
C ILE A 745 18.15 -11.67 56.61
N ASP A 746 18.34 -10.39 56.29
CA ASP A 746 19.00 -9.42 57.18
C ASP A 746 18.19 -9.12 58.46
N MET A 747 16.85 -9.22 58.42
CA MET A 747 15.99 -9.03 59.59
C MET A 747 15.89 -10.32 60.42
N LEU A 748 15.82 -11.49 59.78
CA LEU A 748 15.88 -12.78 60.47
C LEU A 748 17.18 -12.96 61.26
N GLU A 749 18.32 -12.55 60.71
CA GLU A 749 19.60 -12.68 61.42
C GLU A 749 19.74 -11.67 62.58
N ARG A 750 19.19 -10.45 62.45
CA ARG A 750 19.07 -9.52 63.59
C ARG A 750 18.15 -10.07 64.68
N LEU A 751 17.05 -10.72 64.30
CA LEU A 751 16.16 -11.41 65.23
C LEU A 751 16.89 -12.57 65.94
N ALA A 752 17.70 -13.34 65.22
CA ALA A 752 18.52 -14.40 65.78
C ALA A 752 19.52 -13.89 66.84
N ASP A 753 20.26 -12.82 66.53
CA ASP A 753 21.21 -12.21 67.45
C ASP A 753 20.52 -11.62 68.70
N MET A 754 19.30 -11.07 68.57
CA MET A 754 18.49 -10.64 69.73
C MET A 754 18.01 -11.81 70.58
N ILE A 755 17.41 -12.86 69.99
CA ILE A 755 16.95 -14.05 70.73
C ILE A 755 18.11 -14.75 71.46
N ARG A 756 19.31 -14.68 70.89
CA ARG A 756 20.54 -15.24 71.48
C ARG A 756 20.96 -14.56 72.80
N ALA A 757 20.48 -13.34 73.08
CA ALA A 757 20.65 -12.67 74.37
C ALA A 757 19.59 -13.10 75.41
N GLU A 758 18.48 -13.72 74.99
CA GLU A 758 17.38 -14.15 75.87
C GLU A 758 17.58 -15.57 76.40
N ASN A 759 16.90 -15.90 77.50
CA ASN A 759 16.90 -17.25 78.06
C ASN A 759 16.00 -18.20 77.25
N SER A 760 16.45 -18.55 76.04
CA SER A 760 15.77 -19.47 75.11
C SER A 760 15.38 -20.84 75.72
N ARG A 761 15.99 -21.27 76.84
CA ARG A 761 15.64 -22.51 77.55
C ARG A 761 14.64 -22.32 78.70
N GLY A 762 14.62 -21.15 79.33
CA GLY A 762 13.69 -20.82 80.42
C GLY A 762 12.38 -20.19 79.96
N GLY A 763 12.33 -19.67 78.73
CA GLY A 763 11.21 -18.92 78.20
C GLY A 763 11.50 -17.42 78.14
N PHE A 764 11.01 -16.74 77.11
CA PHE A 764 11.04 -15.28 76.99
C PHE A 764 9.78 -14.75 76.28
N GLU A 765 9.38 -13.51 76.57
CA GLU A 765 8.27 -12.84 75.88
C GLU A 765 8.76 -12.04 74.66
N ALA A 766 7.90 -11.86 73.65
CA ALA A 766 8.20 -10.99 72.51
C ALA A 766 8.35 -9.52 72.94
N LYS A 767 9.55 -8.95 72.75
CA LYS A 767 9.83 -7.53 73.01
C LYS A 767 9.30 -6.66 71.86
N ALA A 768 8.96 -5.41 72.16
CA ALA A 768 8.46 -4.45 71.16
C ALA A 768 9.42 -4.30 69.96
N ASP A 769 10.73 -4.31 70.21
CA ASP A 769 11.76 -4.24 69.16
C ASP A 769 11.73 -5.45 68.21
N MET A 770 11.44 -6.66 68.73
CA MET A 770 11.34 -7.89 67.93
C MET A 770 10.12 -7.88 67.00
N LEU A 771 9.00 -7.29 67.46
CA LEU A 771 7.81 -7.06 66.63
C LEU A 771 8.07 -5.95 65.60
N SER A 772 8.75 -4.88 66.00
CA SER A 772 9.11 -3.75 65.14
C SER A 772 10.04 -4.15 63.98
N ILE A 773 11.09 -4.94 64.24
CA ILE A 773 12.01 -5.39 63.18
C ILE A 773 11.46 -6.51 62.28
N THR A 774 10.31 -7.11 62.61
CA THR A 774 9.65 -8.13 61.79
C THR A 774 8.42 -7.59 61.03
N GLY A 775 7.84 -6.48 61.50
CA GLY A 775 6.62 -5.90 60.94
C GLY A 775 5.38 -6.78 61.12
N MET A 776 5.35 -7.59 62.18
CA MET A 776 4.32 -8.61 62.42
C MET A 776 3.46 -8.28 63.66
N THR A 777 2.20 -8.73 63.65
CA THR A 777 1.40 -8.80 64.88
C THR A 777 1.92 -9.90 65.81
N LEU A 778 1.53 -9.88 67.09
CA LEU A 778 1.93 -10.89 68.08
C LEU A 778 1.62 -12.33 67.61
N ASP A 779 0.42 -12.58 67.09
CA ASP A 779 0.01 -13.91 66.61
C ASP A 779 0.81 -14.35 65.36
N GLN A 780 1.15 -13.41 64.47
CA GLN A 780 1.97 -13.67 63.28
C GLN A 780 3.44 -13.92 63.64
N PHE A 781 3.96 -13.19 64.64
CA PHE A 781 5.27 -13.42 65.20
C PHE A 781 5.34 -14.77 65.93
N ALA A 782 4.26 -15.18 66.61
CA ALA A 782 4.18 -16.51 67.21
C ALA A 782 4.33 -17.63 66.17
N GLY A 783 3.58 -17.58 65.07
CA GLY A 783 3.71 -18.54 63.97
C GLY A 783 5.09 -18.51 63.29
N LEU A 784 5.73 -17.34 63.17
CA LEU A 784 7.13 -17.23 62.70
C LEU A 784 8.09 -17.98 63.64
N MET A 785 7.97 -17.74 64.96
CA MET A 785 8.81 -18.37 65.97
C MET A 785 8.63 -19.89 66.03
N GLU A 786 7.41 -20.39 65.81
CA GLU A 786 7.15 -21.82 65.67
C GLU A 786 7.86 -22.42 64.43
N GLY A 787 7.80 -21.73 63.29
CA GLY A 787 8.57 -22.11 62.10
C GLY A 787 10.09 -22.08 62.28
N LEU A 788 10.61 -21.33 63.27
CA LEU A 788 12.04 -21.31 63.64
C LEU A 788 12.44 -22.38 64.68
N GLY A 789 11.50 -23.18 65.20
CA GLY A 789 11.79 -24.24 66.18
C GLY A 789 11.64 -23.82 67.65
N TYR A 790 10.89 -22.76 67.94
CA TYR A 790 10.43 -22.43 69.28
C TYR A 790 8.99 -22.96 69.46
N ARG A 791 8.57 -23.20 70.71
CA ARG A 791 7.15 -23.34 71.04
C ARG A 791 6.64 -22.00 71.52
N ALA A 792 5.50 -21.55 71.00
CA ALA A 792 4.78 -20.38 71.47
C ALA A 792 3.64 -20.80 72.41
N GLU A 793 3.66 -20.34 73.66
CA GLU A 793 2.58 -20.59 74.63
C GLU A 793 1.84 -19.27 74.90
N LYS A 794 0.54 -19.20 74.56
CA LYS A 794 -0.29 -17.99 74.66
C LYS A 794 -0.71 -17.74 76.10
N GLY A 795 -0.47 -16.53 76.60
CA GLY A 795 -0.91 -16.05 77.91
C GLY A 795 -1.78 -14.80 77.80
N GLU A 796 -2.61 -14.56 78.82
CA GLU A 796 -3.48 -13.39 78.93
C GLU A 796 -3.33 -12.77 80.33
N ARG A 797 -3.09 -11.46 80.41
CA ARG A 797 -2.89 -10.71 81.66
C ARG A 797 -3.65 -9.38 81.65
N PRO A 798 -4.12 -8.85 82.80
CA PRO A 798 -4.76 -7.54 82.83
C PRO A 798 -3.77 -6.43 82.46
N LYS A 799 -4.16 -5.55 81.52
CA LYS A 799 -3.31 -4.51 80.94
C LYS A 799 -2.98 -3.43 81.97
N ALA A 800 -1.72 -3.38 82.39
CA ALA A 800 -1.23 -2.37 83.32
C ALA A 800 -1.32 -0.96 82.72
N LYS A 801 -1.97 -0.02 83.41
CA LYS A 801 -1.92 1.41 83.06
C LYS A 801 -0.55 1.98 83.46
N PRO A 802 0.19 2.67 82.57
CA PRO A 802 1.39 3.38 82.97
C PRO A 802 1.02 4.51 83.93
N VAL A 803 1.70 4.56 85.08
CA VAL A 803 1.45 5.58 86.11
C VAL A 803 2.10 6.90 85.71
N LYS A 804 1.29 7.95 85.52
CA LYS A 804 1.81 9.33 85.55
C LYS A 804 2.18 9.67 86.99
N ALA A 805 3.45 9.99 87.24
CA ALA A 805 3.87 10.68 88.45
C ALA A 805 3.76 12.21 88.24
N SER A 806 3.31 12.94 89.26
CA SER A 806 3.22 14.40 89.23
C SER A 806 3.42 15.02 90.62
N ASP A 807 4.65 15.47 90.85
CA ASP A 807 5.03 16.73 91.52
C ASP A 807 4.77 17.02 93.02
N ALA A 808 5.56 18.01 93.47
CA ALA A 808 5.61 18.70 94.77
C ALA A 808 6.20 17.92 95.97
N LYS A 809 7.11 18.47 96.81
CA LYS A 809 7.85 19.76 96.94
C LYS A 809 9.01 19.52 97.96
N ALA A 810 10.06 20.32 98.17
CA ALA A 810 10.77 21.41 97.45
C ALA A 810 12.06 21.78 98.26
N THR A 811 12.72 22.90 97.91
CA THR A 811 13.88 23.57 98.58
C THR A 811 15.25 22.87 98.37
N ASP A 812 16.36 23.56 98.03
CA ASP A 812 16.56 25.00 97.71
C ASP A 812 17.85 25.29 96.88
N ILE A 813 18.22 26.58 96.74
CA ILE A 813 19.48 27.19 96.23
C ILE A 813 19.69 27.12 94.68
N PRO A 814 20.28 28.14 93.99
CA PRO A 814 19.70 29.45 93.66
C PRO A 814 19.75 29.84 92.16
N ASP A 815 19.11 30.96 91.77
CA ASP A 815 19.08 31.55 90.41
C ASP A 815 20.23 32.58 90.17
N PRO A 816 20.60 32.91 88.90
CA PRO A 816 20.02 34.11 88.27
C PRO A 816 19.75 34.02 86.74
N GLY A 817 18.52 34.36 86.31
CA GLY A 817 18.14 34.63 84.91
C GLY A 817 18.40 36.08 84.42
N PRO A 818 17.60 36.67 83.49
CA PRO A 818 16.43 36.09 82.79
C PRO A 818 16.19 36.49 81.29
N GLY A 819 15.69 35.54 80.48
CA GLY A 819 14.76 35.76 79.34
C GLY A 819 15.30 36.30 77.99
N PRO A 820 14.46 36.42 76.93
CA PRO A 820 13.04 36.00 76.82
C PRO A 820 12.65 35.17 75.55
N GLY A 821 11.57 34.37 75.65
CA GLY A 821 10.57 34.10 74.57
C GLY A 821 10.95 33.34 73.27
N PRO A 822 10.45 32.11 73.04
CA PRO A 822 10.55 31.40 71.75
C PRO A 822 9.27 31.50 70.87
N ALA A 823 9.44 31.31 69.55
CA ALA A 823 8.36 31.17 68.55
C ALA A 823 8.72 30.14 67.45
N GLU A 824 7.78 29.80 66.56
CA GLU A 824 7.82 28.65 65.64
C GLU A 824 8.86 28.69 64.49
N PRO A 825 9.35 27.52 64.03
CA PRO A 825 10.09 27.37 62.76
C PRO A 825 9.20 26.88 61.59
N PRO A 826 9.17 27.57 60.43
CA PRO A 826 8.35 27.19 59.27
C PRO A 826 9.11 26.41 58.15
N ALA A 827 8.42 26.21 57.02
CA ALA A 827 8.80 25.40 55.85
C ALA A 827 9.96 25.98 54.98
N PRO A 828 10.61 25.16 54.11
CA PRO A 828 11.79 25.59 53.33
C PRO A 828 11.47 26.43 52.07
N PRO A 829 12.36 27.36 51.67
CA PRO A 829 12.16 28.27 50.53
C PRO A 829 12.80 27.79 49.20
N GLY A 830 12.41 28.44 48.10
CA GLY A 830 13.10 28.39 46.81
C GLY A 830 14.25 29.41 46.68
N PRO A 831 14.88 29.52 45.49
CA PRO A 831 16.12 30.28 45.30
C PRO A 831 15.90 31.77 44.96
N PRO A 832 16.74 32.67 45.50
CA PRO A 832 17.00 33.99 44.95
C PRO A 832 18.43 34.08 44.36
N GLY A 833 18.69 35.13 43.59
CA GLY A 833 20.03 35.66 43.39
C GLY A 833 20.00 37.18 43.49
N ASP A 834 21.13 37.81 43.82
CA ASP A 834 21.75 38.84 42.97
C ASP A 834 23.22 39.12 43.38
N THR A 835 23.87 39.96 42.60
CA THR A 835 25.18 40.64 42.72
C THR A 835 25.34 41.43 44.05
N PRO A 836 26.55 41.91 44.48
CA PRO A 836 27.74 42.30 43.67
C PRO A 836 29.14 41.98 44.28
N GLY A 837 30.22 42.49 43.67
CA GLY A 837 31.51 42.69 44.37
C GLY A 837 32.77 42.49 43.52
N GLU A 838 33.70 43.45 43.60
CA GLU A 838 34.95 43.60 42.84
C GLU A 838 35.96 42.43 42.91
N ALA A 839 36.77 42.29 41.85
CA ALA A 839 38.03 41.56 41.84
C ALA A 839 39.10 42.36 41.04
N PRO A 840 40.38 42.37 41.44
CA PRO A 840 41.42 43.22 40.84
C PRO A 840 42.04 42.66 39.55
N ASP A 841 42.73 43.54 38.84
CA ASP A 841 43.38 43.37 37.52
C ASP A 841 44.86 42.94 37.64
N GLU A 842 45.35 42.16 36.67
CA GLU A 842 46.57 42.47 35.90
C GLU A 842 46.76 41.49 34.71
N GLY A 843 47.14 42.02 33.53
CA GLY A 843 47.33 41.28 32.28
C GLY A 843 48.71 40.58 32.12
N PRO A 844 49.15 40.23 30.88
CA PRO A 844 49.28 41.23 29.80
C PRO A 844 48.88 40.79 28.37
N SER A 845 49.01 41.74 27.44
CA SER A 845 48.53 41.75 26.04
C SER A 845 49.29 40.87 25.03
N PRO A 846 48.69 40.56 23.85
CA PRO A 846 49.36 39.88 22.73
C PRO A 846 50.21 40.80 21.82
N PRO A 847 51.17 40.26 21.05
CA PRO A 847 52.02 41.02 20.10
C PRO A 847 51.45 41.06 18.65
N PRO A 848 51.94 41.99 17.78
CA PRO A 848 51.46 42.17 16.40
C PRO A 848 52.47 41.71 15.31
N GLY A 849 52.03 41.67 14.03
CA GLY A 849 52.94 41.68 12.86
C GLY A 849 52.40 41.03 11.58
N GLY A 850 52.55 41.73 10.44
CA GLY A 850 52.47 41.15 9.08
C GLY A 850 53.85 40.64 8.58
N PRO A 851 54.13 40.49 7.27
CA PRO A 851 53.52 41.20 6.13
C PRO A 851 53.12 40.31 4.91
N ASP A 852 52.63 40.95 3.82
CA ASP A 852 52.71 40.66 2.37
C ASP A 852 52.60 39.19 1.83
N ILE A 853 52.08 38.90 0.62
CA ILE A 853 52.31 39.52 -0.70
C ILE A 853 51.06 39.36 -1.61
N GLY A 854 50.80 40.33 -2.50
CA GLY A 854 49.76 40.28 -3.56
C GLY A 854 50.15 39.49 -4.84
N PRO A 855 49.60 39.76 -6.05
CA PRO A 855 49.00 41.02 -6.51
C PRO A 855 47.63 40.91 -7.21
N GLU A 856 47.09 42.07 -7.60
CA GLU A 856 45.91 42.25 -8.45
C GLU A 856 46.25 42.13 -9.95
N ILE A 857 45.24 41.81 -10.79
CA ILE A 857 45.12 42.29 -12.18
C ILE A 857 43.63 42.60 -12.43
N ASP A 858 43.34 43.76 -13.01
CA ASP A 858 41.99 44.22 -13.38
C ASP A 858 41.92 44.57 -14.90
N PRO A 859 40.90 45.25 -15.47
CA PRO A 859 40.04 44.71 -16.52
C PRO A 859 40.40 45.21 -17.95
N PRO A 860 39.56 44.91 -18.97
CA PRO A 860 38.92 46.06 -19.63
C PRO A 860 37.49 45.85 -20.20
N VAL A 861 36.64 46.88 -19.97
CA VAL A 861 35.82 47.65 -20.94
C VAL A 861 34.85 46.92 -21.92
N GLY A 862 33.60 47.45 -22.02
CA GLY A 862 32.56 47.03 -22.98
C GLY A 862 32.71 47.59 -24.42
N PRO A 863 31.63 47.67 -25.23
CA PRO A 863 30.57 48.65 -24.96
C PRO A 863 29.10 48.27 -25.34
N ASP A 864 28.17 48.90 -24.59
CA ASP A 864 26.96 49.64 -25.03
C ASP A 864 26.15 49.23 -26.29
N THR A 865 24.85 48.94 -26.12
CA THR A 865 23.72 49.67 -26.76
C THR A 865 22.33 49.20 -26.29
N GLY A 866 21.43 50.15 -25.97
CA GLY A 866 19.98 49.94 -25.78
C GLY A 866 19.18 49.96 -27.11
N PRO A 867 17.82 50.01 -27.12
CA PRO A 867 17.00 50.82 -26.20
C PRO A 867 15.68 50.17 -25.66
N ASP A 868 14.88 50.99 -24.97
CA ASP A 868 13.64 50.78 -24.19
C ASP A 868 12.39 50.11 -24.83
N VAL A 869 11.36 49.92 -23.97
CA VAL A 869 9.87 49.98 -24.18
C VAL A 869 9.12 48.65 -23.89
N PRO A 870 8.03 48.64 -23.08
CA PRO A 870 7.72 49.31 -21.80
C PRO A 870 7.22 48.29 -20.71
N PRO A 871 6.81 48.68 -19.48
CA PRO A 871 6.13 47.75 -18.57
C PRO A 871 4.63 47.56 -18.94
N PRO A 872 4.05 46.34 -18.75
CA PRO A 872 2.61 46.13 -18.85
C PRO A 872 1.86 46.66 -17.61
N ALA A 873 0.66 47.21 -17.81
CA ALA A 873 -0.18 47.78 -16.76
C ALA A 873 -1.14 46.76 -16.13
N ASP A 874 -1.84 47.19 -15.08
CA ASP A 874 -2.68 46.36 -14.20
C ASP A 874 -3.76 45.53 -14.89
N THR A 875 -4.05 44.37 -14.30
CA THR A 875 -5.37 43.73 -14.37
C THR A 875 -5.81 43.33 -12.95
N PRO A 876 -7.10 43.47 -12.61
CA PRO A 876 -7.51 43.57 -11.21
C PRO A 876 -7.60 42.21 -10.50
N VAL A 877 -7.09 42.16 -9.27
CA VAL A 877 -7.39 41.09 -8.32
C VAL A 877 -8.82 41.29 -7.81
N LEU A 878 -9.75 40.42 -8.24
CA LEU A 878 -11.06 40.31 -7.60
C LEU A 878 -10.95 39.39 -6.38
N SER A 879 -11.45 39.86 -5.25
CA SER A 879 -11.32 39.20 -3.95
C SER A 879 -12.26 38.00 -3.79
N VAL A 880 -11.75 36.96 -3.15
CA VAL A 880 -12.55 35.92 -2.50
C VAL A 880 -12.63 36.28 -1.01
N PRO A 881 -13.83 36.33 -0.39
CA PRO A 881 -13.94 36.64 1.02
C PRO A 881 -13.49 35.46 1.89
N GLU A 882 -12.70 35.75 2.93
CA GLU A 882 -12.40 34.82 4.01
C GLU A 882 -13.64 34.55 4.86
N ALA A 883 -13.70 33.35 5.46
CA ALA A 883 -14.74 32.96 6.42
C ALA A 883 -14.05 32.44 7.69
N ASP A 884 -13.90 33.33 8.66
CA ASP A 884 -13.25 33.05 9.95
C ASP A 884 -14.16 32.23 10.90
N PRO A 885 -13.60 31.56 11.93
CA PRO A 885 -14.28 30.49 12.65
C PRO A 885 -15.24 30.97 13.74
N VAL A 886 -16.28 30.17 13.99
CA VAL A 886 -17.18 30.32 15.14
C VAL A 886 -16.79 29.32 16.23
N ALA A 887 -16.38 29.82 17.40
CA ALA A 887 -16.08 29.01 18.58
C ALA A 887 -17.35 28.69 19.40
N ALA A 888 -17.23 27.70 20.30
CA ALA A 888 -18.36 27.15 21.07
C ALA A 888 -18.81 28.03 22.26
N VAL A 889 -20.07 27.85 22.66
CA VAL A 889 -20.64 28.23 23.96
C VAL A 889 -21.47 27.04 24.48
N THR A 890 -21.56 26.88 25.80
CA THR A 890 -22.24 25.77 26.50
C THR A 890 -23.73 26.04 26.72
N ASP A 891 -24.52 24.98 26.95
CA ASP A 891 -25.15 24.71 28.26
C ASP A 891 -25.95 23.38 28.27
N ALA A 892 -26.43 22.96 29.45
CA ALA A 892 -27.13 21.70 29.72
C ALA A 892 -28.68 21.85 29.50
N ASP A 893 -29.57 20.84 29.61
CA ASP A 893 -29.64 19.79 30.67
C ASP A 893 -30.76 18.73 30.42
N VAL A 894 -30.81 17.69 31.27
CA VAL A 894 -31.96 16.84 31.66
C VAL A 894 -32.64 15.82 30.67
N ALA A 895 -32.47 14.52 31.02
CA ALA A 895 -33.41 13.36 30.94
C ALA A 895 -33.90 12.74 29.59
N ALA A 896 -34.23 11.43 29.48
CA ALA A 896 -33.86 10.23 30.28
C ALA A 896 -34.34 8.90 29.62
N ALA A 897 -33.57 7.81 29.82
CA ALA A 897 -33.96 6.37 29.83
C ALA A 897 -34.62 5.74 28.55
N THR A 898 -34.68 4.42 28.32
CA THR A 898 -34.09 3.17 28.90
C THR A 898 -33.23 2.45 27.82
N ASP A 899 -32.58 1.28 27.90
CA ASP A 899 -32.66 0.01 28.67
C ASP A 899 -31.23 -0.41 29.16
N ALA A 900 -31.03 -1.01 30.35
CA ALA A 900 -31.01 -2.46 30.68
C ALA A 900 -30.06 -3.32 29.80
N GLU A 901 -29.23 -4.24 30.32
CA GLU A 901 -29.03 -4.77 31.69
C GLU A 901 -27.58 -5.32 31.83
N PRO A 902 -27.04 -5.60 33.05
CA PRO A 902 -27.22 -6.95 33.63
C PRO A 902 -27.29 -7.03 35.19
N VAL A 903 -27.89 -8.14 35.68
CA VAL A 903 -27.98 -8.60 37.09
C VAL A 903 -27.62 -10.10 37.19
N GLU A 904 -27.37 -10.75 38.35
CA GLU A 904 -27.07 -10.25 39.74
C GLU A 904 -25.64 -10.74 40.13
N ALA A 905 -25.27 -11.69 41.03
CA ALA A 905 -25.74 -12.32 42.29
C ALA A 905 -24.52 -13.03 42.92
N ALA A 906 -24.35 -13.34 44.22
CA ALA A 906 -24.88 -12.92 45.53
C ALA A 906 -23.76 -13.29 46.56
N VAL A 907 -23.76 -13.17 47.90
CA VAL A 907 -24.73 -13.36 49.01
C VAL A 907 -24.14 -12.54 50.19
N ALA A 908 -24.75 -11.48 50.73
CA ALA A 908 -25.99 -11.35 51.51
C ALA A 908 -25.91 -11.83 52.98
N VAL A 909 -26.17 -10.92 53.94
CA VAL A 909 -26.50 -11.22 55.34
C VAL A 909 -27.64 -10.31 55.82
N LYS A 910 -28.75 -10.92 56.21
CA LYS A 910 -29.98 -10.41 56.84
C LYS A 910 -30.74 -11.65 57.36
N ASP A 911 -31.60 -11.64 58.37
CA ASP A 911 -32.16 -10.59 59.22
C ASP A 911 -32.23 -11.07 60.69
N GLY A 912 -32.54 -10.19 61.65
CA GLY A 912 -32.77 -10.56 63.06
C GLY A 912 -33.23 -9.37 63.90
N ASP A 913 -34.53 -9.28 64.18
CA ASP A 913 -35.20 -8.09 64.76
C ASP A 913 -35.24 -8.10 66.31
N GLY A 914 -35.37 -6.92 66.93
CA GLY A 914 -35.46 -6.76 68.39
C GLY A 914 -35.35 -5.32 68.92
N SER A 915 -36.47 -4.78 69.43
CA SER A 915 -36.59 -3.53 70.23
C SER A 915 -35.81 -3.58 71.57
N VAL A 916 -35.58 -2.51 72.36
CA VAL A 916 -36.35 -1.27 72.65
C VAL A 916 -35.38 -0.12 73.02
N ALA A 917 -35.86 1.13 73.10
CA ALA A 917 -35.11 2.27 73.64
C ALA A 917 -35.22 2.44 75.18
N ALA A 918 -34.18 3.07 75.75
CA ALA A 918 -34.13 3.84 77.01
C ALA A 918 -34.37 3.16 78.38
N ALA A 919 -33.29 3.04 79.17
CA ALA A 919 -33.24 3.32 80.62
C ALA A 919 -31.78 3.52 81.11
N THR A 920 -31.59 4.27 82.20
CA THR A 920 -30.36 4.35 83.02
C THR A 920 -30.20 3.08 83.88
N ASP A 921 -29.02 2.60 84.28
CA ASP A 921 -28.05 3.26 85.19
C ASP A 921 -26.68 2.52 85.23
N ALA A 922 -25.80 2.87 86.17
CA ALA A 922 -24.37 2.54 86.20
C ALA A 922 -23.98 1.08 86.53
N ASN A 923 -22.92 0.59 85.85
CA ASN A 923 -21.85 -0.19 86.52
C ASN A 923 -20.50 -0.16 85.75
N ALA A 924 -19.45 -0.74 86.34
CA ALA A 924 -18.05 -0.56 85.95
C ALA A 924 -17.63 -1.24 84.62
N ALA A 925 -16.68 -0.61 83.93
CA ALA A 925 -16.02 -1.17 82.76
C ALA A 925 -14.96 -2.23 83.14
N PRO A 926 -14.86 -3.37 82.43
CA PRO A 926 -13.85 -4.39 82.69
C PRO A 926 -12.44 -3.91 82.31
N ALA A 927 -11.42 -4.44 82.99
CA ALA A 927 -10.03 -4.19 82.63
C ALA A 927 -9.71 -4.78 81.26
N ALA A 928 -9.09 -3.99 80.37
CA ALA A 928 -8.58 -4.51 79.11
C ALA A 928 -7.54 -5.61 79.37
N VAL A 929 -7.61 -6.70 78.63
CA VAL A 929 -6.65 -7.80 78.68
C VAL A 929 -5.55 -7.57 77.66
N GLU A 930 -4.31 -7.86 78.04
CA GLU A 930 -3.14 -7.92 77.17
C GLU A 930 -2.80 -9.39 76.92
N THR A 931 -2.82 -9.78 75.64
CA THR A 931 -2.33 -11.08 75.17
C THR A 931 -0.82 -11.03 75.00
N PHE A 932 -0.12 -12.05 75.47
CA PHE A 932 1.32 -12.24 75.26
C PHE A 932 1.63 -13.69 74.85
N TYR A 933 2.84 -13.92 74.37
CA TYR A 933 3.35 -15.25 74.03
C TYR A 933 4.70 -15.48 74.68
N THR A 934 4.86 -16.65 75.31
CA THR A 934 6.14 -17.10 75.86
C THR A 934 6.79 -18.10 74.91
N PHE A 935 8.05 -17.86 74.55
CA PHE A 935 8.81 -18.64 73.58
C PHE A 935 9.88 -19.51 74.25
N THR A 936 9.78 -20.82 74.07
CA THR A 936 10.78 -21.80 74.56
C THR A 936 11.40 -22.56 73.40
N TRP A 937 12.72 -22.77 73.41
CA TRP A 937 13.41 -23.53 72.36
C TRP A 937 13.04 -25.01 72.43
N ALA A 938 12.34 -25.49 71.40
CA ALA A 938 11.80 -26.84 71.32
C ALA A 938 12.33 -27.48 70.02
N PRO A 939 13.55 -28.06 70.03
CA PRO A 939 14.19 -28.52 68.80
C PRO A 939 13.27 -29.50 68.05
N PRO A 940 13.02 -29.27 66.76
CA PRO A 940 12.00 -30.01 66.03
C PRO A 940 12.28 -31.51 66.12
N ARG A 941 11.27 -32.30 66.46
CA ARG A 941 11.36 -33.77 66.48
C ARG A 941 11.66 -34.25 65.07
N ARG A 942 12.95 -34.43 64.76
CA ARG A 942 13.47 -35.03 63.53
C ARG A 942 12.70 -36.31 63.25
N ASN A 943 11.78 -36.25 62.29
CA ASN A 943 10.77 -37.28 62.12
C ASN A 943 11.45 -38.56 61.60
N ARG A 944 11.77 -39.48 62.52
CA ARG A 944 12.24 -40.83 62.18
C ARG A 944 11.08 -41.53 61.49
N GLY A 945 11.09 -41.51 60.16
CA GLY A 945 10.09 -42.22 59.37
C GLY A 945 10.02 -43.69 59.76
N PRO A 946 8.83 -44.31 59.80
CA PRO A 946 8.72 -45.73 60.04
C PRO A 946 9.34 -46.49 58.88
N ARG A 947 10.46 -47.16 59.13
CA ARG A 947 10.90 -48.31 58.31
C ARG A 947 10.22 -49.59 58.82
N PRO A 948 10.06 -50.60 57.95
CA PRO A 948 8.97 -51.56 58.07
C PRO A 948 9.34 -52.81 58.89
N ASP A 949 8.29 -53.46 59.41
CA ASP A 949 8.18 -54.88 59.80
C ASP A 949 6.68 -55.16 60.06
N ALA A 950 6.10 -56.35 59.91
CA ALA A 950 6.50 -57.57 59.19
C ALA A 950 5.27 -58.50 59.01
N ASP A 951 5.38 -59.47 58.08
CA ASP A 951 4.61 -60.73 57.93
C ASP A 951 3.06 -60.75 57.86
N GLY A 952 2.43 -61.60 57.02
CA GLY A 952 3.00 -62.49 55.99
C GLY A 952 2.06 -63.62 55.52
N ARG A 953 2.60 -64.48 54.64
CA ARG A 953 2.07 -65.76 54.09
C ARG A 953 1.03 -65.68 52.94
N GLY A 954 1.25 -66.51 51.91
CA GLY A 954 0.36 -66.78 50.77
C GLY A 954 1.18 -67.28 49.57
N ASP A 955 0.91 -68.48 49.04
CA ASP A 955 1.82 -69.20 48.13
C ASP A 955 1.17 -69.64 46.79
N SER A 956 2.02 -69.78 45.78
CA SER A 956 1.92 -70.65 44.60
C SER A 956 1.01 -70.29 43.40
N GLN A 957 1.67 -70.12 42.24
CA GLN A 957 1.28 -70.60 40.88
C GLN A 957 0.03 -69.97 40.19
N ARG A 958 -0.06 -69.87 38.85
CA ARG A 958 0.80 -70.29 37.72
C ARG A 958 0.51 -69.44 36.45
N GLY A 959 1.51 -69.19 35.60
CA GLY A 959 1.36 -68.59 34.27
C GLY A 959 2.63 -68.77 33.40
N PRO A 960 2.60 -69.39 32.19
CA PRO A 960 3.83 -69.93 31.59
C PRO A 960 4.34 -69.28 30.27
N ARG A 961 5.67 -69.08 30.22
CA ARG A 961 6.62 -69.26 29.07
C ARG A 961 6.47 -68.40 27.79
N GLY A 962 7.56 -67.98 27.12
CA GLY A 962 8.98 -68.12 27.49
C GLY A 962 10.01 -67.63 26.44
N ASP A 963 11.24 -67.39 26.93
CA ASP A 963 12.58 -67.30 26.30
C ASP A 963 12.79 -67.23 24.75
N LYS A 964 13.52 -66.23 24.19
CA LYS A 964 15.01 -65.99 24.11
C LYS A 964 15.73 -66.86 23.04
N PRO A 965 17.02 -66.63 22.61
CA PRO A 965 18.07 -65.70 23.10
C PRO A 965 18.91 -64.91 22.04
N GLN A 966 19.72 -63.93 22.52
CA GLN A 966 21.15 -63.57 22.24
C GLN A 966 21.79 -63.69 20.79
N ARG A 967 22.86 -62.99 20.35
CA ARG A 967 23.93 -62.13 20.99
C ARG A 967 24.78 -61.37 19.93
N LYS A 968 25.41 -60.24 20.31
CA LYS A 968 26.60 -59.54 19.68
C LYS A 968 26.41 -58.98 18.23
N GLY A 969 27.12 -57.95 17.75
CA GLY A 969 27.99 -56.96 18.43
C GLY A 969 29.04 -56.27 17.52
N LYS A 970 29.56 -55.09 17.96
CA LYS A 970 30.70 -54.27 17.44
C LYS A 970 30.49 -53.30 16.25
N ARG A 971 31.33 -52.24 16.32
CA ARG A 971 31.46 -50.96 15.57
C ARG A 971 31.82 -51.05 14.05
N PRO A 972 31.66 -49.95 13.28
CA PRO A 972 31.99 -49.85 11.83
C PRO A 972 33.48 -49.52 11.56
N PRO A 973 33.92 -49.42 10.28
CA PRO A 973 34.09 -48.08 9.70
C PRO A 973 33.84 -47.91 8.16
N LYS A 974 33.50 -46.66 7.80
CA LYS A 974 33.93 -45.83 6.64
C LYS A 974 34.44 -46.48 5.33
N ALA A 975 33.78 -46.15 4.21
CA ALA A 975 34.36 -46.05 2.84
C ALA A 975 33.52 -45.06 1.98
N GLU A 976 34.00 -44.67 0.80
CA GLU A 976 33.49 -43.54 -0.03
C GLU A 976 33.00 -43.97 -1.44
N ASP A 977 32.44 -42.99 -2.17
CA ASP A 977 32.11 -42.93 -3.61
C ASP A 977 31.01 -43.81 -4.27
N LYS A 978 29.97 -43.13 -4.79
CA LYS A 978 29.69 -42.83 -6.22
C LYS A 978 30.15 -43.81 -7.34
N PRO A 979 29.59 -43.68 -8.57
CA PRO A 979 28.26 -43.16 -8.98
C PRO A 979 27.57 -44.07 -10.03
N GLN A 980 26.34 -43.73 -10.49
CA GLN A 980 26.00 -43.52 -11.92
C GLN A 980 24.52 -43.13 -12.15
N GLN A 981 24.15 -42.90 -13.41
CA GLN A 981 22.90 -42.30 -13.90
C GLN A 981 22.00 -43.35 -14.59
N ALA A 982 20.72 -42.98 -14.83
CA ALA A 982 19.89 -43.29 -16.01
C ALA A 982 19.76 -44.76 -16.56
N ALA A 983 18.59 -45.26 -16.99
CA ALA A 983 17.21 -44.75 -16.97
C ALA A 983 16.20 -45.85 -17.39
N SER A 984 14.90 -45.49 -17.38
CA SER A 984 13.89 -45.82 -18.42
C SER A 984 12.72 -46.80 -18.13
N HIS A 985 11.55 -46.41 -18.69
CA HIS A 985 10.32 -47.12 -19.09
C HIS A 985 9.42 -47.97 -18.15
N SER A 986 8.25 -47.37 -17.84
CA SER A 986 6.88 -47.81 -18.23
C SER A 986 5.91 -48.55 -17.27
N ALA A 987 4.64 -48.11 -17.36
CA ALA A 987 3.34 -48.82 -17.17
C ALA A 987 2.78 -49.20 -15.77
N GLN A 988 1.97 -48.28 -15.19
CA GLN A 988 0.58 -48.44 -14.63
C GLN A 988 0.17 -49.62 -13.71
N PRO A 989 -0.78 -49.43 -12.74
CA PRO A 989 -2.18 -49.00 -12.96
C PRO A 989 -2.75 -47.93 -11.98
N PRO A 990 -3.98 -47.40 -12.19
CA PRO A 990 -4.51 -46.24 -11.44
C PRO A 990 -5.20 -46.57 -10.09
N ARG A 991 -5.44 -45.53 -9.27
CA ARG A 991 -6.19 -45.59 -8.00
C ARG A 991 -7.68 -45.22 -8.19
N ARG A 992 -8.54 -45.75 -7.33
CA ARG A 992 -9.99 -45.51 -7.30
C ARG A 992 -10.35 -44.14 -6.72
N GLU A 993 -11.40 -43.53 -7.26
CA GLU A 993 -12.04 -42.32 -6.73
C GLU A 993 -12.99 -42.67 -5.55
N LYS A 994 -13.44 -41.63 -4.82
CA LYS A 994 -14.46 -41.74 -3.75
C LYS A 994 -15.84 -41.33 -4.27
N ALA A 995 -16.89 -41.89 -3.68
CA ALA A 995 -18.28 -41.55 -4.00
C ALA A 995 -18.64 -40.11 -3.58
N ILE A 996 -19.66 -39.55 -4.24
CA ILE A 996 -20.21 -38.21 -3.99
C ILE A 996 -21.38 -38.31 -3.00
N ASP A 997 -21.53 -37.29 -2.17
CA ASP A 997 -22.58 -37.13 -1.16
C ASP A 997 -23.97 -36.87 -1.82
N PRO A 998 -25.02 -37.65 -1.50
CA PRO A 998 -26.32 -37.56 -2.17
C PRO A 998 -27.13 -36.29 -1.85
N ASP A 999 -26.89 -35.62 -0.71
CA ASP A 999 -27.72 -34.47 -0.27
C ASP A 999 -27.25 -33.12 -0.85
N ASN A 1000 -26.34 -33.12 -1.83
CA ASN A 1000 -25.89 -31.91 -2.52
C ASN A 1000 -26.91 -31.48 -3.61
N PRO A 1001 -27.55 -30.30 -3.53
CA PRO A 1001 -28.56 -29.87 -4.49
C PRO A 1001 -28.05 -29.68 -5.94
N PHE A 1002 -26.73 -29.63 -6.17
CA PHE A 1002 -26.16 -29.58 -7.52
C PHE A 1002 -26.06 -30.97 -8.20
N ALA A 1003 -26.24 -32.08 -7.48
CA ALA A 1003 -26.14 -33.42 -8.07
C ALA A 1003 -27.22 -33.70 -9.13
N ALA A 1004 -28.44 -33.18 -8.92
CA ALA A 1004 -29.57 -33.35 -9.83
C ALA A 1004 -29.33 -32.71 -11.21
N ALA A 1005 -28.66 -31.55 -11.26
CA ALA A 1005 -28.36 -30.85 -12.51
C ALA A 1005 -27.34 -31.62 -13.39
N LEU A 1006 -26.42 -32.36 -12.77
CA LEU A 1006 -25.35 -33.06 -13.50
C LEU A 1006 -25.83 -34.36 -14.18
N MET A 1007 -26.90 -34.98 -13.69
CA MET A 1007 -27.45 -36.21 -14.31
C MET A 1007 -28.24 -35.94 -15.59
N GLY A 1008 -28.74 -34.71 -15.80
CA GLY A 1008 -29.47 -34.34 -17.02
C GLY A 1008 -28.62 -34.26 -18.30
N LEU A 1009 -27.29 -34.24 -18.19
CA LEU A 1009 -26.35 -34.00 -19.30
C LEU A 1009 -25.60 -35.26 -19.78
N LYS A 1010 -26.04 -36.46 -19.38
CA LYS A 1010 -25.53 -37.75 -19.90
C LYS A 1010 -26.69 -38.66 -20.33
N GLY A 1011 -27.47 -38.20 -21.30
CA GLY A 1011 -28.70 -38.87 -21.75
C GLY A 1011 -29.18 -38.45 -23.14
N GLY A 1012 -28.28 -38.28 -24.11
CA GLY A 1012 -28.59 -37.96 -25.51
C GLY A 1012 -27.45 -38.36 -26.44
N SER A 1013 -27.77 -38.78 -27.66
CA SER A 1013 -26.84 -39.22 -28.71
C SER A 1013 -26.36 -38.09 -29.60
#